data_AF-W3VG52-F1
#
_entry.id   AF-W3VG52-F1
#
_cell.length_a   1.000
_cell.length_b   1.000
_cell.length_c   1.000
_cell.angle_alpha   90.00
_cell.angle_beta   90.00
_cell.angle_gamma   90.00
#
_symmetry.space_group_name_H-M   'P 1'
#
loop_
_entity.id
_entity.type
_entity.pdbx_description
1 polymer ?
#
loop_
_entity_poly.entity_id
_entity_poly.type
_entity_poly.pdbx_seq_one_letter_code
_entity_poly.pdbx_strand_id
1 'polypeptide(L)'
;MQRSAALAWLRRVCLDDHGYNYALPALAIASAVLSQAVVRRISFTEIDFQTYIAQASLFLKGERTYTNLDPLGGSGPCVYPAAHIYIYAFFHWLTDGGQNILPAQNVFAALFTINVLVVALLYRNAGMPPIALLPLILSKRIASIFLLRMFNDPIAILFVYLSLLAIIKARWSLSALLFGVGLGVKMNVLLFLPGIVASCFAYTGFNGTISYVSIVAAVQAIISLPFTLHDPHAYLVRAFDFSRAFLHVWTVNWRFVSERTFLSSAFAKGLLALHLILLALFGICRWTPIWTNGPAWIVRNMSTRKTTLAPSAKITILGCAFASNLIGVLCSRSLHYQFYSWYFHQLPFVLWFSKLPLVVKLALPVALEWCWNVFPSTDSSSLVLLACHVLLVLACFTLPAFADSYALAQRALRLEENEVDLLLSNDVSHEHAAATDSQSDDEEDDALDRIAQARLAREAREEKIRAAFRRRIQTRRKLLALLGRICLILRSLLILLALALLFVIPHPRSPVSKGTYVDENALQPGQARVYWDYFDVTYADMVSEKVAFLASESTEARADFVWSELQSYGLDVQQQKYQYRSGAGEDSQSGTNVYARSATPRIDGREAVVITASWQSRWKGQDDPFAHVNATEASNGARVNVRGIASVLALARYLSTQAHLSKDLIFVISDGHLEGINAWSSAYFGDVAAGLEVEPVVLGGSQVWNAISIDYPADSFSSLVVQYEGFDGQLPNMDAINTIVRIADSVAGSIPIDLEQSKATSLLKQPAHRLAQRLGISLRADVEYELDSYEHGVRAALRQFGHGVAGHASGPHGFFQRHHVDAITIYAVPATGPYGFFHMGRLVESFVRSMSNLIERLHHSQFFYLLLSPRRFVPIGIAILVPLFLSISLTISGFASWLEQEAKSKKLRHDVLETLKDAQQDAGDVQPEAPTMSWYRQKLVEKSLARGLDAEIVADADGTAASLVEAMRPCAATLACIGSTVVVGMGMLHHCASLADSITSPDAGKTNFPVAALVGSTLVQAAEAIYFRSQCSSPRRRRIGSLLIAFAYLQAGMLVAVLSVLNFALATVLALLAYPALAAASSARFPQNPLSAMARYAVIALFSPATWAVLLQIFPTHMGAAVVRSLMTHYTLFQAATVPVFCMAYLPIVLQAQLGLLLTT
;
A
#
# COMPACT_ATOMS: atom_id res chain seq x y z
N MET A 1 -27.54 24.16 -1.33
CA MET A 1 -26.19 23.64 -1.57
C MET A 1 -26.75 22.47 -2.30
N GLN A 2 -26.64 22.45 -3.60
CA GLN A 2 -25.41 21.85 -4.09
C GLN A 2 -24.68 21.17 -2.91
N ARG A 3 -25.29 20.11 -2.32
CA ARG A 3 -24.63 18.94 -1.77
C ARG A 3 -23.41 18.89 -2.65
N SER A 4 -22.24 19.33 -2.13
CA SER A 4 -21.15 19.95 -2.92
C SER A 4 -21.26 19.42 -4.33
N ALA A 5 -21.52 20.18 -5.40
CA ALA A 5 -22.04 19.60 -6.66
C ALA A 5 -21.44 18.20 -6.97
N ALA A 6 -20.13 18.04 -6.74
CA ALA A 6 -19.40 16.83 -6.33
C ALA A 6 -20.14 15.69 -5.54
N LEU A 7 -20.58 15.79 -4.29
CA LEU A 7 -21.26 14.74 -3.49
C LEU A 7 -22.66 14.37 -4.01
N ALA A 8 -23.44 15.31 -4.56
CA ALA A 8 -24.69 14.97 -5.25
C ALA A 8 -24.43 14.28 -6.59
N TRP A 9 -23.44 14.78 -7.33
CA TRP A 9 -22.96 14.18 -8.56
C TRP A 9 -22.38 12.79 -8.28
N LEU A 10 -21.52 12.62 -7.28
CA LEU A 10 -20.97 11.34 -6.80
C LEU A 10 -22.09 10.40 -6.36
N ARG A 11 -23.11 10.88 -5.66
CA ARG A 11 -24.26 10.04 -5.33
C ARG A 11 -25.01 9.58 -6.59
N ARG A 12 -25.28 10.48 -7.53
CA ARG A 12 -25.92 10.13 -8.81
C ARG A 12 -25.06 9.19 -9.65
N VAL A 13 -23.76 9.41 -9.67
CA VAL A 13 -22.77 8.63 -10.44
C VAL A 13 -22.51 7.26 -9.81
N CYS A 14 -22.49 7.16 -8.47
CA CYS A 14 -22.20 5.91 -7.80
C CYS A 14 -23.44 5.04 -7.50
N LEU A 15 -24.63 5.64 -7.32
CA LEU A 15 -25.82 4.92 -6.83
C LEU A 15 -27.02 4.90 -7.77
N ASP A 16 -27.13 5.84 -8.72
CA ASP A 16 -28.29 5.92 -9.62
C ASP A 16 -27.93 5.33 -11.00
N ASP A 17 -28.94 4.90 -11.78
CA ASP A 17 -28.72 4.30 -13.11
C ASP A 17 -27.98 5.24 -14.07
N HIS A 18 -28.19 6.56 -13.94
CA HIS A 18 -27.48 7.58 -14.71
C HIS A 18 -25.95 7.46 -14.60
N GLY A 19 -25.45 6.95 -13.47
CA GLY A 19 -24.03 6.71 -13.26
C GLY A 19 -23.42 5.66 -14.17
N TYR A 20 -24.19 4.71 -14.71
CA TYR A 20 -23.68 3.70 -15.66
C TYR A 20 -23.16 4.34 -16.96
N ASN A 21 -23.67 5.50 -17.35
CA ASN A 21 -23.18 6.21 -18.54
C ASN A 21 -21.72 6.64 -18.39
N TYR A 22 -21.26 6.87 -17.16
CA TYR A 22 -19.85 7.19 -16.85
C TYR A 22 -19.08 5.94 -16.42
N ALA A 23 -19.73 5.07 -15.62
CA ALA A 23 -19.08 3.91 -15.05
C ALA A 23 -18.73 2.85 -16.10
N LEU A 24 -19.53 2.65 -17.16
CA LEU A 24 -19.22 1.68 -18.21
C LEU A 24 -17.96 2.08 -19.03
N PRO A 25 -17.86 3.31 -19.58
CA PRO A 25 -16.61 3.76 -20.21
C PRO A 25 -15.43 3.75 -19.25
N ALA A 26 -15.61 4.22 -18.01
CA ALA A 26 -14.54 4.23 -17.01
C ALA A 26 -14.05 2.82 -16.67
N LEU A 27 -14.96 1.84 -16.57
CA LEU A 27 -14.64 0.44 -16.33
C LEU A 27 -13.90 -0.17 -17.53
N ALA A 28 -14.29 0.16 -18.76
CA ALA A 28 -13.58 -0.26 -19.96
C ALA A 28 -12.15 0.29 -19.99
N ILE A 29 -11.97 1.59 -19.74
CA ILE A 29 -10.65 2.22 -19.70
C ILE A 29 -9.81 1.64 -18.55
N ALA A 30 -10.36 1.55 -17.34
CA ALA A 30 -9.64 1.04 -16.17
C ALA A 30 -9.21 -0.42 -16.35
N SER A 31 -10.09 -1.28 -16.87
CA SER A 31 -9.75 -2.69 -17.14
C SER A 31 -8.71 -2.82 -18.26
N ALA A 32 -8.79 -2.01 -19.32
CA ALA A 32 -7.79 -2.01 -20.39
C ALA A 32 -6.42 -1.51 -19.90
N VAL A 33 -6.37 -0.40 -19.16
CA VAL A 33 -5.13 0.14 -18.58
C VAL A 33 -4.52 -0.84 -17.59
N LEU A 34 -5.33 -1.41 -16.69
CA LEU A 34 -4.87 -2.43 -15.75
C LEU A 34 -4.32 -3.66 -16.48
N SER A 35 -5.00 -4.11 -17.54
CA SER A 35 -4.55 -5.27 -18.31
C SER A 35 -3.21 -5.03 -18.98
N GLN A 36 -3.03 -3.85 -19.61
CA GLN A 36 -1.76 -3.48 -20.23
C GLN A 36 -0.64 -3.28 -19.20
N ALA A 37 -0.95 -2.71 -18.03
CA ALA A 37 0.00 -2.59 -16.94
C ALA A 37 0.47 -3.97 -16.46
N VAL A 38 -0.44 -4.92 -16.29
CA VAL A 38 -0.11 -6.31 -15.89
C VAL A 38 0.73 -7.00 -16.95
N VAL A 39 0.32 -6.97 -18.23
CA VAL A 39 1.04 -7.63 -19.33
C VAL A 39 2.47 -7.09 -19.50
N ARG A 40 2.69 -5.78 -19.26
CA ARG A 40 4.04 -5.17 -19.37
C ARG A 40 4.91 -5.35 -18.14
N ARG A 41 4.32 -5.50 -16.95
CA ARG A 41 5.07 -5.51 -15.68
C ARG A 41 5.29 -6.91 -15.10
N ILE A 42 4.51 -7.90 -15.53
CA ILE A 42 4.53 -9.25 -14.98
C ILE A 42 4.78 -10.24 -16.10
N SER A 43 5.77 -11.12 -15.93
CA SER A 43 6.07 -12.18 -16.89
C SER A 43 4.90 -13.15 -17.03
N PHE A 44 4.72 -13.65 -18.26
CA PHE A 44 3.76 -14.68 -18.57
C PHE A 44 4.11 -15.98 -17.84
N THR A 45 3.11 -16.67 -17.28
CA THR A 45 3.28 -17.91 -16.51
C THR A 45 2.56 -19.05 -17.21
N GLU A 46 3.32 -19.87 -17.93
CA GLU A 46 2.79 -21.01 -18.68
C GLU A 46 2.28 -22.11 -17.75
N ILE A 47 1.09 -22.65 -18.07
CA ILE A 47 0.52 -23.83 -17.39
C ILE A 47 -0.08 -24.77 -18.43
N ASP A 48 -1.12 -24.33 -19.14
CA ASP A 48 -1.84 -25.18 -20.11
C ASP A 48 -1.98 -24.55 -21.51
N PHE A 49 -1.60 -23.29 -21.70
CA PHE A 49 -1.83 -22.59 -22.96
C PHE A 49 -1.06 -23.24 -24.12
N GLN A 50 0.22 -23.58 -23.92
CA GLN A 50 1.03 -24.30 -24.92
C GLN A 50 0.46 -25.70 -25.19
N THR A 51 -0.04 -26.39 -24.16
CA THR A 51 -0.74 -27.67 -24.35
C THR A 51 -1.99 -27.50 -25.24
N TYR A 52 -2.77 -26.43 -25.06
CA TYR A 52 -3.94 -26.15 -25.90
C TYR A 52 -3.54 -25.84 -27.36
N ILE A 53 -2.47 -25.06 -27.57
CA ILE A 53 -1.93 -24.77 -28.91
C ILE A 53 -1.42 -26.05 -29.58
N ALA A 54 -0.73 -26.91 -28.84
CA ALA A 54 -0.23 -28.18 -29.35
C ALA A 54 -1.35 -29.17 -29.69
N GLN A 55 -2.40 -29.25 -28.87
CA GLN A 55 -3.63 -30.02 -29.18
C GLN A 55 -4.30 -29.51 -30.47
N ALA A 56 -4.40 -28.18 -30.63
CA ALA A 56 -4.92 -27.58 -31.85
C ALA A 56 -4.02 -27.85 -33.07
N SER A 57 -2.69 -27.91 -32.89
CA SER A 57 -1.75 -28.27 -33.96
C SER A 57 -1.99 -29.68 -34.50
N LEU A 58 -2.25 -30.66 -33.61
CA LEU A 58 -2.58 -32.04 -34.02
C LEU A 58 -3.88 -32.08 -34.84
N PHE A 59 -4.90 -31.33 -34.41
CA PHE A 59 -6.13 -31.18 -35.16
C PHE A 59 -5.90 -30.54 -36.54
N LEU A 60 -5.10 -29.47 -36.63
CA LEU A 60 -4.77 -28.82 -37.91
C LEU A 60 -3.98 -29.73 -38.85
N LYS A 61 -3.19 -30.68 -38.32
CA LYS A 61 -2.49 -31.71 -39.09
C LYS A 61 -3.39 -32.85 -39.59
N GLY A 62 -4.67 -32.86 -39.23
CA GLY A 62 -5.66 -33.83 -39.71
C GLY A 62 -6.11 -34.87 -38.69
N GLU A 63 -5.64 -34.83 -37.44
CA GLU A 63 -6.10 -35.77 -36.41
C GLU A 63 -7.58 -35.51 -36.06
N ARG A 64 -8.39 -36.57 -36.06
CA ARG A 64 -9.84 -36.54 -35.77
C ARG A 64 -10.23 -37.55 -34.69
N THR A 65 -9.32 -38.41 -34.27
CA THR A 65 -9.52 -39.33 -33.15
C THR A 65 -9.26 -38.58 -31.84
N TYR A 66 -10.31 -38.36 -31.04
CA TYR A 66 -10.21 -37.49 -29.86
C TYR A 66 -9.18 -37.96 -28.82
N THR A 67 -8.96 -39.28 -28.71
CA THR A 67 -7.96 -39.85 -27.79
C THR A 67 -6.53 -39.53 -28.18
N ASN A 68 -6.26 -39.24 -29.46
CA ASN A 68 -4.93 -38.98 -29.99
C ASN A 68 -4.56 -37.48 -29.95
N LEU A 69 -5.49 -36.62 -29.51
CA LEU A 69 -5.21 -35.21 -29.24
C LEU A 69 -4.45 -35.04 -27.92
N ASP A 70 -3.27 -35.67 -27.85
CA ASP A 70 -2.37 -35.70 -26.70
C ASP A 70 -0.93 -35.40 -27.14
N PRO A 71 -0.47 -34.14 -27.06
CA PRO A 71 0.84 -33.75 -27.51
C PRO A 71 1.95 -34.24 -26.56
N LEU A 72 3.05 -34.74 -27.13
CA LEU A 72 4.25 -35.16 -26.39
C LEU A 72 4.82 -33.98 -25.58
N GLY A 73 4.92 -34.14 -24.26
CA GLY A 73 5.38 -33.10 -23.33
C GLY A 73 4.32 -32.10 -22.87
N GLY A 74 3.06 -32.27 -23.26
CA GLY A 74 1.94 -31.46 -22.78
C GLY A 74 1.33 -31.94 -21.44
N SER A 75 0.34 -31.19 -20.93
CA SER A 75 -0.38 -31.48 -19.68
C SER A 75 -1.34 -32.69 -19.76
N GLY A 76 -1.32 -33.44 -20.87
CA GLY A 76 -2.13 -34.63 -21.13
C GLY A 76 -3.18 -34.47 -22.25
N PRO A 77 -4.05 -35.48 -22.44
CA PRO A 77 -4.97 -35.56 -23.57
C PRO A 77 -6.07 -34.51 -23.49
N CYS A 78 -6.65 -34.17 -24.65
CA CYS A 78 -7.78 -33.25 -24.72
C CYS A 78 -9.02 -33.81 -24.00
N VAL A 79 -9.54 -33.06 -23.03
CA VAL A 79 -10.72 -33.41 -22.22
C VAL A 79 -11.81 -32.34 -22.28
N TYR A 80 -11.68 -31.39 -23.20
CA TYR A 80 -12.64 -30.32 -23.40
C TYR A 80 -13.53 -30.66 -24.59
N PRO A 81 -14.74 -30.10 -24.74
CA PRO A 81 -15.54 -30.33 -25.93
C PRO A 81 -14.98 -29.59 -27.17
N ALA A 82 -15.48 -29.95 -28.35
CA ALA A 82 -14.83 -29.63 -29.63
C ALA A 82 -14.63 -28.13 -29.94
N ALA A 83 -15.46 -27.22 -29.40
CA ALA A 83 -15.26 -25.78 -29.65
C ALA A 83 -13.96 -25.24 -29.03
N HIS A 84 -13.45 -25.90 -27.97
CA HIS A 84 -12.13 -25.61 -27.43
C HIS A 84 -11.05 -25.70 -28.51
N ILE A 85 -11.02 -26.80 -29.26
CA ILE A 85 -10.02 -27.02 -30.32
C ILE A 85 -10.10 -25.94 -31.40
N TYR A 86 -11.31 -25.53 -31.81
CA TYR A 86 -11.48 -24.48 -32.82
C TYR A 86 -10.99 -23.10 -32.35
N ILE A 87 -11.24 -22.76 -31.09
CA ILE A 87 -10.77 -21.51 -30.50
C ILE A 87 -9.24 -21.50 -30.41
N TYR A 88 -8.62 -22.60 -29.98
CA TYR A 88 -7.17 -22.66 -29.87
C TYR A 88 -6.46 -22.89 -31.21
N ALA A 89 -7.17 -23.36 -32.25
CA ALA A 89 -6.67 -23.30 -33.63
C ALA A 89 -6.54 -21.86 -34.14
N PHE A 90 -7.47 -20.97 -33.77
CA PHE A 90 -7.32 -19.53 -34.02
C PHE A 90 -6.11 -18.95 -33.26
N PHE A 91 -5.92 -19.30 -31.99
CA PHE A 91 -4.74 -18.84 -31.25
C PHE A 91 -3.42 -19.42 -31.76
N HIS A 92 -3.42 -20.67 -32.25
CA HIS A 92 -2.25 -21.27 -32.91
C HIS A 92 -1.84 -20.45 -34.13
N TRP A 93 -2.80 -20.04 -34.96
CA TRP A 93 -2.54 -19.14 -36.09
C TRP A 93 -2.05 -17.75 -35.63
N LEU A 94 -2.70 -17.16 -34.61
CA LEU A 94 -2.38 -15.80 -34.14
C LEU A 94 -0.99 -15.68 -33.49
N THR A 95 -0.46 -16.77 -32.94
CA THR A 95 0.79 -16.79 -32.14
C THR A 95 1.97 -17.44 -32.87
N ASP A 96 1.83 -17.73 -34.17
CA ASP A 96 2.79 -18.54 -34.94
C ASP A 96 3.16 -19.85 -34.22
N GLY A 97 2.13 -20.62 -33.84
CA GLY A 97 2.31 -21.90 -33.15
C GLY A 97 2.78 -21.77 -31.70
N GLY A 98 2.51 -20.65 -31.04
CA GLY A 98 2.85 -20.40 -29.63
C GLY A 98 4.19 -19.67 -29.42
N GLN A 99 4.89 -19.27 -30.49
CA GLN A 99 6.17 -18.55 -30.41
C GLN A 99 6.02 -17.09 -29.97
N ASN A 100 4.94 -16.41 -30.40
CA ASN A 100 4.66 -15.03 -30.02
C ASN A 100 3.37 -14.93 -29.20
N ILE A 101 3.52 -14.78 -27.89
CA ILE A 101 2.41 -14.84 -26.93
C ILE A 101 1.68 -13.49 -26.77
N LEU A 102 2.34 -12.38 -27.09
CA LEU A 102 1.81 -11.04 -26.86
C LEU A 102 0.48 -10.74 -27.60
N PRO A 103 0.30 -11.14 -28.88
CA PRO A 103 -1.00 -11.03 -29.56
C PRO A 103 -2.13 -11.75 -28.82
N ALA A 104 -1.87 -12.97 -28.31
CA ALA A 104 -2.86 -13.72 -27.55
C ALA A 104 -3.19 -13.03 -26.22
N GLN A 105 -2.19 -12.51 -25.50
CA GLN A 105 -2.41 -11.74 -24.26
C GLN A 105 -3.26 -10.49 -24.49
N ASN A 106 -3.09 -9.80 -25.63
CA ASN A 106 -3.92 -8.67 -26.00
C ASN A 106 -5.38 -9.07 -26.30
N VAL A 107 -5.59 -10.21 -26.95
CA VAL A 107 -6.95 -10.76 -27.13
C VAL A 107 -7.57 -11.14 -25.78
N PHE A 108 -6.81 -11.74 -24.87
CA PHE A 108 -7.29 -12.04 -23.52
C PHE A 108 -7.52 -10.79 -22.66
N ALA A 109 -6.78 -9.70 -22.89
CA ALA A 109 -7.06 -8.40 -22.29
C ALA A 109 -8.37 -7.79 -22.79
N ALA A 110 -8.64 -7.91 -24.09
CA ALA A 110 -9.93 -7.55 -24.67
C ALA A 110 -11.05 -8.44 -24.10
N LEU A 111 -10.82 -9.75 -23.99
CA LEU A 111 -11.76 -10.70 -23.40
C LEU A 111 -12.10 -10.34 -21.94
N PHE A 112 -11.10 -9.98 -21.13
CA PHE A 112 -11.31 -9.52 -19.75
C PHE A 112 -12.21 -8.29 -19.70
N THR A 113 -11.91 -7.30 -20.54
CA THR A 113 -12.70 -6.07 -20.66
C THR A 113 -14.15 -6.36 -21.07
N ILE A 114 -14.35 -7.20 -22.10
CA ILE A 114 -15.68 -7.60 -22.58
C ILE A 114 -16.45 -8.34 -21.49
N ASN A 115 -15.81 -9.28 -20.78
CA ASN A 115 -16.45 -10.02 -19.70
C ASN A 115 -16.97 -9.09 -18.60
N VAL A 116 -16.12 -8.18 -18.13
CA VAL A 116 -16.48 -7.21 -17.09
C VAL A 116 -17.61 -6.28 -17.57
N LEU A 117 -17.61 -5.86 -18.84
CA LEU A 117 -18.68 -5.03 -19.41
C LEU A 117 -20.01 -5.79 -19.55
N VAL A 118 -20.00 -7.04 -19.99
CA VAL A 118 -21.22 -7.87 -20.07
C VAL A 118 -21.81 -8.08 -18.68
N VAL A 119 -20.98 -8.37 -17.68
CA VAL A 119 -21.41 -8.48 -16.28
C VAL A 119 -21.96 -7.15 -15.77
N ALA A 120 -21.33 -6.02 -16.11
CA ALA A 120 -21.84 -4.70 -15.75
C ALA A 120 -23.22 -4.42 -16.36
N LEU A 121 -23.48 -4.87 -17.59
CA LEU A 121 -24.79 -4.79 -18.22
C LEU A 121 -25.82 -5.69 -17.52
N LEU A 122 -25.44 -6.89 -17.08
CA LEU A 122 -26.30 -7.75 -16.26
C LEU A 122 -26.68 -7.04 -14.95
N TYR A 123 -25.71 -6.40 -14.28
CA TYR A 123 -25.92 -5.67 -13.02
C TYR A 123 -26.85 -4.47 -13.21
N ARG A 124 -26.66 -3.71 -14.30
CA ARG A 124 -27.54 -2.61 -14.68
C ARG A 124 -28.98 -3.08 -14.88
N ASN A 125 -29.17 -4.16 -15.65
CA ASN A 125 -30.50 -4.73 -15.90
C ASN A 125 -31.15 -5.35 -14.66
N ALA A 126 -30.35 -5.76 -13.67
CA ALA A 126 -30.82 -6.21 -12.37
C ALA A 126 -31.12 -5.07 -11.38
N GLY A 127 -30.79 -3.82 -11.72
CA GLY A 127 -31.02 -2.65 -10.86
C GLY A 127 -29.96 -2.45 -9.77
N MET A 128 -28.75 -2.99 -9.94
CA MET A 128 -27.63 -2.75 -9.00
C MET A 128 -27.00 -1.38 -9.26
N PRO A 129 -26.51 -0.67 -8.23
CA PRO A 129 -25.86 0.62 -8.39
C PRO A 129 -24.47 0.50 -9.04
N PRO A 130 -23.98 1.52 -9.78
CA PRO A 130 -22.66 1.53 -10.42
C PRO A 130 -21.48 1.22 -9.49
N ILE A 131 -21.57 1.56 -8.20
CA ILE A 131 -20.52 1.23 -7.21
C ILE A 131 -20.28 -0.29 -7.08
N ALA A 132 -21.27 -1.12 -7.42
CA ALA A 132 -21.13 -2.57 -7.39
C ALA A 132 -20.24 -3.12 -8.52
N LEU A 133 -19.78 -2.28 -9.45
CA LEU A 133 -18.84 -2.64 -10.52
C LEU A 133 -17.38 -2.67 -10.04
N LEU A 134 -17.04 -1.90 -9.00
CA LEU A 134 -15.66 -1.79 -8.50
C LEU A 134 -15.02 -3.16 -8.17
N PRO A 135 -15.70 -4.10 -7.48
CA PRO A 135 -15.10 -5.39 -7.15
C PRO A 135 -14.66 -6.21 -8.38
N LEU A 136 -15.24 -5.98 -9.56
CA LEU A 136 -14.98 -6.79 -10.77
C LEU A 136 -13.54 -6.65 -11.29
N ILE A 137 -12.84 -5.56 -10.95
CA ILE A 137 -11.46 -5.29 -11.39
C ILE A 137 -10.42 -5.38 -10.27
N LEU A 138 -10.84 -5.66 -9.03
CA LEU A 138 -9.96 -5.66 -7.86
C LEU A 138 -9.30 -7.02 -7.56
N SER A 139 -9.68 -8.09 -8.25
CA SER A 139 -9.12 -9.42 -8.00
C SER A 139 -7.80 -9.65 -8.73
N LYS A 140 -6.74 -9.88 -7.95
CA LYS A 140 -5.42 -10.26 -8.45
C LYS A 140 -5.50 -11.60 -9.19
N ARG A 141 -6.21 -12.58 -8.60
CA ARG A 141 -6.29 -13.92 -9.16
C ARG A 141 -7.00 -13.92 -10.52
N ILE A 142 -8.09 -13.17 -10.66
CA ILE A 142 -8.86 -13.11 -11.91
C ILE A 142 -8.05 -12.45 -13.02
N ALA A 143 -7.39 -11.32 -12.76
CA ALA A 143 -6.49 -10.70 -13.74
C ALA A 143 -5.39 -11.68 -14.20
N SER A 144 -4.83 -12.47 -13.27
CA SER A 144 -3.82 -13.47 -13.59
C SER A 144 -4.36 -14.66 -14.40
N ILE A 145 -5.59 -15.12 -14.15
CA ILE A 145 -6.25 -16.18 -14.93
C ILE A 145 -6.44 -15.77 -16.39
N PHE A 146 -6.87 -14.53 -16.63
CA PHE A 146 -7.09 -14.01 -17.98
C PHE A 146 -5.78 -13.70 -18.69
N LEU A 147 -4.90 -12.90 -18.08
CA LEU A 147 -3.81 -12.23 -18.79
C LEU A 147 -2.48 -13.01 -18.78
N LEU A 148 -2.23 -13.77 -17.71
CA LEU A 148 -0.93 -14.43 -17.48
C LEU A 148 -0.99 -15.94 -17.66
N ARG A 149 -2.18 -16.54 -17.70
CA ARG A 149 -2.38 -17.98 -17.89
C ARG A 149 -3.23 -18.32 -19.11
N MET A 150 -4.10 -17.40 -19.54
CA MET A 150 -4.91 -17.53 -20.76
C MET A 150 -5.71 -18.85 -20.82
N PHE A 151 -6.36 -19.22 -19.72
CA PHE A 151 -7.16 -20.45 -19.66
C PHE A 151 -8.41 -20.37 -20.56
N ASN A 152 -9.01 -21.53 -20.87
CA ASN A 152 -10.27 -21.59 -21.62
C ASN A 152 -11.51 -21.18 -20.80
N ASP A 153 -11.45 -21.22 -19.45
CA ASP A 153 -12.57 -20.90 -18.56
C ASP A 153 -13.13 -19.47 -18.76
N PRO A 154 -12.31 -18.40 -18.85
CA PRO A 154 -12.74 -17.06 -19.26
C PRO A 154 -13.66 -17.01 -20.49
N ILE A 155 -13.36 -17.80 -21.52
CA ILE A 155 -14.11 -17.81 -22.78
C ILE A 155 -15.45 -18.52 -22.58
N ALA A 156 -15.44 -19.69 -21.92
CA ALA A 156 -16.66 -20.42 -21.61
C ALA A 156 -17.64 -19.58 -20.78
N ILE A 157 -17.13 -18.88 -19.75
CA ILE A 157 -17.93 -18.04 -18.87
C ILE A 157 -18.44 -16.77 -19.57
N LEU A 158 -17.73 -16.22 -20.56
CA LEU A 158 -18.25 -15.14 -21.40
C LEU A 158 -19.53 -15.54 -22.12
N PHE A 159 -19.51 -16.71 -22.76
CA PHE A 159 -20.71 -17.24 -23.45
C PHE A 159 -21.86 -17.49 -22.48
N VAL A 160 -21.58 -17.92 -21.24
CA VAL A 160 -22.59 -18.01 -20.18
C VAL A 160 -23.19 -16.63 -19.87
N TYR A 161 -22.38 -15.60 -19.65
CA TYR A 161 -22.92 -14.26 -19.36
C TYR A 161 -23.68 -13.64 -20.54
N LEU A 162 -23.23 -13.87 -21.78
CA LEU A 162 -23.97 -13.47 -22.99
C LEU A 162 -25.31 -14.22 -23.10
N SER A 163 -25.34 -15.51 -22.80
CA SER A 163 -26.58 -16.30 -22.78
C SER A 163 -27.55 -15.81 -21.70
N LEU A 164 -27.07 -15.44 -20.51
CA LEU A 164 -27.90 -14.85 -19.46
C LEU A 164 -28.41 -13.46 -19.85
N LEU A 165 -27.58 -12.64 -20.52
CA LEU A 165 -27.99 -11.33 -21.04
C LEU A 165 -29.09 -11.47 -22.10
N ALA A 166 -29.04 -12.51 -22.94
CA ALA A 166 -30.10 -12.83 -23.88
C ALA A 166 -31.39 -13.28 -23.17
N ILE A 167 -31.30 -14.09 -22.10
CA ILE A 167 -32.47 -14.54 -21.32
C ILE A 167 -33.19 -13.37 -20.66
N ILE A 168 -32.48 -12.44 -20.00
CA ILE A 168 -33.14 -11.30 -19.33
C ILE A 168 -33.77 -10.31 -20.32
N LYS A 169 -33.43 -10.41 -21.61
CA LYS A 169 -34.08 -9.72 -22.74
C LYS A 169 -35.14 -10.58 -23.44
N ALA A 170 -35.57 -11.69 -22.83
CA ALA A 170 -36.55 -12.65 -23.33
C ALA A 170 -36.19 -13.32 -24.68
N ARG A 171 -34.89 -13.34 -25.06
CA ARG A 171 -34.39 -14.00 -26.29
C ARG A 171 -33.88 -15.41 -25.98
N TRP A 172 -34.80 -16.32 -25.67
CA TRP A 172 -34.49 -17.68 -25.22
C TRP A 172 -33.72 -18.54 -26.24
N SER A 173 -34.06 -18.47 -27.53
CA SER A 173 -33.36 -19.24 -28.58
C SER A 173 -31.91 -18.77 -28.78
N LEU A 174 -31.67 -17.46 -28.77
CA LEU A 174 -30.31 -16.90 -28.82
C LEU A 174 -29.51 -17.31 -27.58
N SER A 175 -30.15 -17.33 -26.42
CA SER A 175 -29.52 -17.82 -25.20
C SER A 175 -29.12 -19.29 -25.30
N ALA A 176 -30.02 -20.16 -25.77
CA ALA A 176 -29.74 -21.58 -25.98
C ALA A 176 -28.54 -21.78 -26.93
N LEU A 177 -28.47 -21.00 -28.00
CA LEU A 177 -27.34 -21.03 -28.94
C LEU A 177 -26.02 -20.62 -28.26
N LEU A 178 -25.99 -19.48 -27.58
CA LEU A 178 -24.79 -18.99 -26.88
C LEU A 178 -24.35 -19.92 -25.75
N PHE A 179 -25.31 -20.44 -24.99
CA PHE A 179 -25.08 -21.43 -23.94
C PHE A 179 -24.50 -22.73 -24.53
N GLY A 180 -25.05 -23.19 -25.65
CA GLY A 180 -24.54 -24.32 -26.41
C GLY A 180 -23.10 -24.11 -26.88
N VAL A 181 -22.74 -22.92 -27.38
CA VAL A 181 -21.34 -22.62 -27.74
C VAL A 181 -20.43 -22.64 -26.50
N GLY A 182 -20.85 -22.02 -25.39
CA GLY A 182 -20.09 -22.05 -24.13
C GLY A 182 -19.85 -23.46 -23.60
N LEU A 183 -20.87 -24.32 -23.65
CA LEU A 183 -20.77 -25.74 -23.32
C LEU A 183 -19.76 -26.45 -24.24
N GLY A 184 -19.68 -26.05 -25.51
CA GLY A 184 -18.69 -26.55 -26.47
C GLY A 184 -17.25 -26.18 -26.13
N VAL A 185 -17.02 -25.18 -25.26
CA VAL A 185 -15.68 -24.79 -24.81
C VAL A 185 -15.27 -25.57 -23.55
N LYS A 186 -16.19 -25.72 -22.59
CA LYS A 186 -15.93 -26.40 -21.32
C LYS A 186 -17.22 -26.91 -20.66
N MET A 187 -17.18 -28.12 -20.12
CA MET A 187 -18.35 -28.78 -19.53
C MET A 187 -18.88 -28.12 -18.24
N ASN A 188 -18.08 -27.29 -17.56
CA ASN A 188 -18.49 -26.59 -16.33
C ASN A 188 -19.74 -25.71 -16.52
N VAL A 189 -20.00 -25.29 -17.76
CA VAL A 189 -21.21 -24.56 -18.14
C VAL A 189 -22.50 -25.33 -17.78
N LEU A 190 -22.46 -26.66 -17.72
CA LEU A 190 -23.58 -27.49 -17.27
C LEU A 190 -24.07 -27.15 -15.85
N LEU A 191 -23.21 -26.62 -14.99
CA LEU A 191 -23.59 -26.26 -13.62
C LEU A 191 -24.68 -25.17 -13.56
N PHE A 192 -24.80 -24.36 -14.61
CA PHE A 192 -25.86 -23.34 -14.72
C PHE A 192 -27.17 -23.89 -15.29
N LEU A 193 -27.13 -25.03 -15.98
CA LEU A 193 -28.24 -25.56 -16.77
C LEU A 193 -29.49 -25.84 -15.92
N PRO A 194 -29.43 -26.50 -14.74
CA PRO A 194 -30.63 -26.76 -13.93
C PRO A 194 -31.40 -25.48 -13.58
N GLY A 195 -30.70 -24.43 -13.16
CA GLY A 195 -31.33 -23.14 -12.83
C GLY A 195 -31.91 -22.42 -14.06
N ILE A 196 -31.24 -22.50 -15.21
CA ILE A 196 -31.72 -21.92 -16.48
C ILE A 196 -32.95 -22.69 -16.99
N VAL A 197 -32.93 -24.01 -16.95
CA VAL A 197 -34.05 -24.87 -17.37
C VAL A 197 -35.27 -24.67 -16.47
N ALA A 198 -35.09 -24.59 -15.15
CA ALA A 198 -36.18 -24.27 -14.23
C ALA A 198 -36.80 -22.91 -14.56
N SER A 199 -35.97 -21.91 -14.87
CA SER A 199 -36.43 -20.58 -15.30
C SER A 199 -37.15 -20.62 -16.66
N CYS A 200 -36.62 -21.39 -17.61
CA CYS A 200 -37.22 -21.58 -18.94
C CYS A 200 -38.60 -22.23 -18.82
N PHE A 201 -38.72 -23.28 -18.00
CA PHE A 201 -40.00 -23.95 -17.74
C PHE A 201 -41.01 -23.02 -17.08
N ALA A 202 -40.57 -22.18 -16.13
CA ALA A 202 -41.43 -21.21 -15.46
C ALA A 202 -41.99 -20.13 -16.41
N TYR A 203 -41.22 -19.66 -17.40
CA TYR A 203 -41.60 -18.53 -18.27
C TYR A 203 -42.05 -18.90 -19.69
N THR A 204 -41.63 -20.05 -20.22
CA THR A 204 -41.92 -20.47 -21.60
C THR A 204 -42.71 -21.78 -21.69
N GLY A 205 -42.96 -22.42 -20.53
CA GLY A 205 -43.66 -23.69 -20.44
C GLY A 205 -42.84 -24.89 -20.94
N PHE A 206 -43.53 -25.99 -21.19
CA PHE A 206 -42.91 -27.26 -21.59
C PHE A 206 -42.28 -27.20 -22.99
N ASN A 207 -43.02 -26.69 -23.97
CA ASN A 207 -42.56 -26.61 -25.37
C ASN A 207 -41.34 -25.69 -25.52
N GLY A 208 -41.29 -24.58 -24.78
CA GLY A 208 -40.14 -23.68 -24.78
C GLY A 208 -38.90 -24.32 -24.16
N THR A 209 -39.06 -25.06 -23.07
CA THR A 209 -37.97 -25.82 -22.44
C THR A 209 -37.42 -26.91 -23.35
N ILE A 210 -38.29 -27.70 -24.02
CA ILE A 210 -37.85 -28.68 -25.01
C ILE A 210 -37.08 -27.98 -26.13
N SER A 211 -37.64 -26.90 -26.70
CA SER A 211 -36.95 -26.13 -27.74
C SER A 211 -35.57 -25.64 -27.29
N TYR A 212 -35.44 -25.14 -26.06
CA TYR A 212 -34.16 -24.71 -25.49
C TYR A 212 -33.14 -25.86 -25.44
N VAL A 213 -33.53 -27.01 -24.89
CA VAL A 213 -32.67 -28.20 -24.78
C VAL A 213 -32.32 -28.76 -26.15
N SER A 214 -33.29 -28.82 -27.08
CA SER A 214 -33.07 -29.27 -28.46
C SER A 214 -32.08 -28.38 -29.21
N ILE A 215 -32.14 -27.05 -29.04
CA ILE A 215 -31.17 -26.13 -29.64
C ILE A 215 -29.77 -26.38 -29.07
N VAL A 216 -29.63 -26.52 -27.74
CA VAL A 216 -28.34 -26.81 -27.11
C VAL A 216 -27.77 -28.14 -27.64
N ALA A 217 -28.59 -29.18 -27.73
CA ALA A 217 -28.19 -30.48 -28.27
C ALA A 217 -27.79 -30.41 -29.75
N ALA A 218 -28.55 -29.67 -30.57
CA ALA A 218 -28.23 -29.47 -31.99
C ALA A 218 -26.91 -28.72 -32.18
N VAL A 219 -26.64 -27.68 -31.39
CA VAL A 219 -25.37 -26.94 -31.42
C VAL A 219 -24.21 -27.87 -31.04
N GLN A 220 -24.36 -28.70 -30.00
CA GLN A 220 -23.34 -29.67 -29.62
C GLN A 220 -23.10 -30.73 -30.70
N ALA A 221 -24.16 -31.23 -31.35
CA ALA A 221 -24.05 -32.17 -32.46
C ALA A 221 -23.29 -31.56 -33.66
N ILE A 222 -23.59 -30.31 -34.02
CA ILE A 222 -22.92 -29.61 -35.13
C ILE A 222 -21.45 -29.35 -34.82
N ILE A 223 -21.13 -28.81 -33.63
CA ILE A 223 -19.76 -28.48 -33.25
C ILE A 223 -18.88 -29.73 -33.16
N SER A 224 -19.44 -30.86 -32.69
CA SER A 224 -18.71 -32.12 -32.54
C SER A 224 -18.64 -32.97 -33.81
N LEU A 225 -19.34 -32.59 -34.88
CA LEU A 225 -19.52 -33.39 -36.09
C LEU A 225 -18.22 -33.99 -36.67
N PRO A 226 -17.09 -33.25 -36.77
CA PRO A 226 -15.85 -33.81 -37.31
C PRO A 226 -15.25 -34.95 -36.49
N PHE A 227 -15.54 -34.98 -35.19
CA PHE A 227 -15.05 -36.00 -34.26
C PHE A 227 -16.06 -37.14 -34.11
N THR A 228 -17.35 -36.83 -34.03
CA THR A 228 -18.41 -37.84 -33.86
C THR A 228 -18.66 -38.67 -35.11
N LEU A 229 -18.40 -38.13 -36.31
CA LEU A 229 -18.41 -38.92 -37.56
C LEU A 229 -17.25 -39.93 -37.62
N HIS A 230 -16.15 -39.70 -36.90
CA HIS A 230 -14.99 -40.58 -36.91
C HIS A 230 -15.05 -41.60 -35.77
N ASP A 231 -15.20 -41.14 -34.53
CA ASP A 231 -15.41 -41.99 -33.35
C ASP A 231 -16.29 -41.26 -32.32
N PRO A 232 -17.61 -41.54 -32.29
CA PRO A 232 -18.52 -40.90 -31.36
C PRO A 232 -18.28 -41.31 -29.91
N HIS A 233 -17.80 -42.54 -29.68
CA HIS A 233 -17.54 -43.05 -28.33
C HIS A 233 -16.31 -42.35 -27.74
N ALA A 234 -15.21 -42.26 -28.48
CA ALA A 234 -14.01 -41.55 -28.04
C ALA A 234 -14.29 -40.09 -27.72
N TYR A 235 -15.09 -39.41 -28.55
CA TYR A 235 -15.47 -38.02 -28.30
C TYR A 235 -16.28 -37.88 -27.00
N LEU A 236 -17.37 -38.63 -26.84
CA LEU A 236 -18.27 -38.47 -25.69
C LEU A 236 -17.60 -38.83 -24.36
N VAL A 237 -16.80 -39.89 -24.33
CA VAL A 237 -16.10 -40.33 -23.11
C VAL A 237 -15.02 -39.34 -22.68
N ARG A 238 -14.31 -38.72 -23.64
CA ARG A 238 -13.23 -37.77 -23.32
C ARG A 238 -13.72 -36.34 -23.09
N ALA A 239 -14.62 -35.84 -23.94
CA ALA A 239 -15.12 -34.47 -23.86
C ALA A 239 -16.00 -34.21 -22.63
N PHE A 240 -16.64 -35.26 -22.09
CA PHE A 240 -17.50 -35.21 -20.89
C PHE A 240 -17.09 -36.26 -19.85
N ASP A 241 -15.79 -36.31 -19.53
CA ASP A 241 -15.25 -37.24 -18.53
C ASP A 241 -15.58 -36.83 -17.09
N PHE A 242 -16.54 -37.52 -16.46
CA PHE A 242 -16.90 -37.33 -15.05
C PHE A 242 -16.03 -38.15 -14.07
N SER A 243 -15.17 -39.05 -14.56
CA SER A 243 -14.34 -39.91 -13.72
C SER A 243 -13.02 -39.26 -13.29
N ARG A 244 -12.52 -38.30 -14.08
CA ARG A 244 -11.23 -37.65 -13.89
C ARG A 244 -11.07 -37.03 -12.50
N ALA A 245 -9.98 -37.42 -11.83
CA ALA A 245 -9.52 -36.82 -10.57
C ALA A 245 -8.26 -36.02 -10.83
N PHE A 246 -8.12 -34.87 -10.18
CA PHE A 246 -6.84 -34.18 -10.11
C PHE A 246 -6.03 -34.66 -8.90
N LEU A 247 -4.73 -34.40 -8.90
CA LEU A 247 -3.86 -34.75 -7.77
C LEU A 247 -4.29 -33.96 -6.53
N HIS A 248 -4.23 -34.61 -5.37
CA HIS A 248 -4.62 -34.02 -4.08
C HIS A 248 -3.86 -32.73 -3.76
N VAL A 249 -2.61 -32.61 -4.20
CA VAL A 249 -1.77 -31.41 -4.00
C VAL A 249 -2.38 -30.15 -4.63
N TRP A 250 -3.17 -30.29 -5.70
CA TRP A 250 -3.74 -29.15 -6.43
C TRP A 250 -5.15 -28.76 -5.99
N THR A 251 -5.76 -29.52 -5.06
CA THR A 251 -7.11 -29.22 -4.58
C THR A 251 -7.12 -28.05 -3.60
N VAL A 252 -8.00 -27.08 -3.83
CA VAL A 252 -8.14 -25.91 -2.95
C VAL A 252 -9.24 -26.11 -1.91
N ASN A 253 -10.30 -26.87 -2.22
CA ASN A 253 -11.50 -27.00 -1.38
C ASN A 253 -11.50 -28.16 -0.40
N TRP A 254 -10.74 -29.23 -0.67
CA TRP A 254 -10.69 -30.41 0.20
C TRP A 254 -9.27 -30.76 0.67
N ARG A 255 -8.39 -29.75 0.82
CA ARG A 255 -7.00 -29.97 1.21
C ARG A 255 -6.87 -30.64 2.58
N PHE A 256 -7.77 -30.29 3.50
CA PHE A 256 -7.85 -30.85 4.86
C PHE A 256 -8.36 -32.31 4.91
N VAL A 257 -8.87 -32.84 3.79
CA VAL A 257 -9.30 -34.24 3.69
C VAL A 257 -8.11 -35.09 3.27
N SER A 258 -7.94 -36.28 3.84
CA SER A 258 -6.85 -37.18 3.46
C SER A 258 -6.93 -37.59 1.99
N GLU A 259 -5.77 -37.78 1.35
CA GLU A 259 -5.68 -38.16 -0.07
C GLU A 259 -6.44 -39.46 -0.39
N ARG A 260 -6.39 -40.44 0.51
CA ARG A 260 -7.14 -41.71 0.38
C ARG A 260 -8.65 -41.49 0.30
N THR A 261 -9.19 -40.61 1.15
CA THR A 261 -10.62 -40.30 1.15
C THR A 261 -11.00 -39.48 -0.08
N PHE A 262 -10.18 -38.50 -0.45
CA PHE A 262 -10.39 -37.64 -1.61
C PHE A 262 -10.46 -38.41 -2.94
N LEU A 263 -9.59 -39.42 -3.11
CA LEU A 263 -9.56 -40.27 -4.30
C LEU A 263 -10.63 -41.39 -4.29
N SER A 264 -11.32 -41.61 -3.16
CA SER A 264 -12.29 -42.69 -3.05
C SER A 264 -13.56 -42.47 -3.90
N SER A 265 -14.08 -43.54 -4.49
CA SER A 265 -15.34 -43.49 -5.25
C SER A 265 -16.55 -43.20 -4.37
N ALA A 266 -16.51 -43.61 -3.10
CA ALA A 266 -17.58 -43.34 -2.13
C ALA A 266 -17.73 -41.84 -1.87
N PHE A 267 -16.62 -41.12 -1.68
CA PHE A 267 -16.62 -39.67 -1.50
C PHE A 267 -17.18 -38.94 -2.73
N ALA A 268 -16.75 -39.32 -3.93
CA ALA A 268 -17.26 -38.74 -5.18
C ALA A 268 -18.77 -38.95 -5.37
N LYS A 269 -19.26 -40.17 -5.13
CA LYS A 269 -20.70 -40.50 -5.20
C LYS A 269 -21.50 -39.75 -4.11
N GLY A 270 -20.94 -39.60 -2.91
CA GLY A 270 -21.54 -38.83 -1.82
C GLY A 270 -21.71 -37.35 -2.17
N LEU A 271 -20.68 -36.73 -2.75
CA LEU A 271 -20.75 -35.35 -3.23
C LEU A 271 -21.77 -35.18 -4.37
N LEU A 272 -21.86 -36.14 -5.29
CA LEU A 272 -22.87 -36.14 -6.34
C LEU A 272 -24.30 -36.28 -5.77
N ALA A 273 -24.51 -37.17 -4.79
CA ALA A 273 -25.80 -37.30 -4.12
C ALA A 273 -26.19 -35.98 -3.41
N LEU A 274 -25.23 -35.35 -2.71
CA LEU A 274 -25.44 -34.05 -2.07
C LEU A 274 -25.80 -32.96 -3.10
N HIS A 275 -25.14 -32.95 -4.26
CA HIS A 275 -25.44 -32.03 -5.36
C HIS A 275 -26.90 -32.17 -5.83
N LEU A 276 -27.34 -33.41 -6.11
CA LEU A 276 -28.71 -33.69 -6.55
C LEU A 276 -29.75 -33.33 -5.48
N ILE A 277 -29.47 -33.62 -4.20
CA ILE A 277 -30.35 -33.25 -3.08
C ILE A 277 -30.50 -31.73 -2.97
N LEU A 278 -29.39 -30.98 -3.03
CA LEU A 278 -29.43 -29.51 -2.95
C LEU A 278 -30.15 -28.90 -4.16
N LEU A 279 -29.92 -29.43 -5.37
CA LEU A 279 -30.66 -29.01 -6.57
C LEU A 279 -32.17 -29.27 -6.43
N ALA A 280 -32.57 -30.44 -5.92
CA ALA A 280 -33.97 -30.78 -5.69
C ALA A 280 -34.59 -29.86 -4.64
N LEU A 281 -33.89 -29.59 -3.53
CA LEU A 281 -34.34 -28.69 -2.47
C LEU A 281 -34.52 -27.26 -2.99
N PHE A 282 -33.56 -26.73 -3.75
CA PHE A 282 -33.70 -25.42 -4.38
C PHE A 282 -34.81 -25.42 -5.43
N GLY A 283 -34.90 -26.47 -6.24
CA GLY A 283 -35.94 -26.65 -7.25
C GLY A 283 -37.35 -26.55 -6.67
N ILE A 284 -37.63 -27.34 -5.63
CA ILE A 284 -38.96 -27.48 -5.01
C ILE A 284 -39.31 -26.27 -4.12
N CYS A 285 -38.38 -25.87 -3.26
CA CYS A 285 -38.66 -24.87 -2.23
C CYS A 285 -38.53 -23.44 -2.74
N ARG A 286 -37.76 -23.21 -3.82
CA ARG A 286 -37.25 -21.88 -4.11
C ARG A 286 -37.33 -21.45 -5.58
N TRP A 287 -36.87 -22.27 -6.52
CA TRP A 287 -36.91 -21.96 -7.97
C TRP A 287 -38.30 -22.16 -8.56
N THR A 288 -39.14 -22.99 -7.96
CA THR A 288 -40.53 -23.18 -8.38
C THR A 288 -41.47 -23.04 -7.18
N PRO A 289 -42.74 -22.67 -7.39
CA PRO A 289 -43.73 -22.61 -6.32
C PRO A 289 -44.36 -23.99 -6.03
N ILE A 290 -43.66 -25.10 -6.30
CA ILE A 290 -44.18 -26.46 -6.09
C ILE A 290 -44.47 -26.70 -4.60
N TRP A 291 -43.61 -26.21 -3.71
CA TRP A 291 -43.81 -26.33 -2.26
C TRP A 291 -45.12 -25.67 -1.78
N THR A 292 -45.49 -24.52 -2.33
CA THR A 292 -46.67 -23.75 -1.90
C THR A 292 -47.95 -24.13 -2.65
N ASN A 293 -47.86 -24.40 -3.95
CA ASN A 293 -49.01 -24.61 -4.84
C ASN A 293 -49.23 -26.09 -5.20
N GLY A 294 -48.33 -26.98 -4.74
CA GLY A 294 -48.36 -28.41 -5.07
C GLY A 294 -47.97 -28.73 -6.52
N PRO A 295 -48.02 -30.02 -6.91
CA PRO A 295 -47.70 -30.48 -8.27
C PRO A 295 -48.67 -29.96 -9.34
N ALA A 296 -49.85 -29.45 -8.95
CA ALA A 296 -50.80 -28.82 -9.85
C ALA A 296 -50.22 -27.61 -10.61
N TRP A 297 -49.21 -26.93 -10.05
CA TRP A 297 -48.51 -25.85 -10.75
C TRP A 297 -47.82 -26.35 -12.04
N ILE A 298 -47.24 -27.56 -12.01
CA ILE A 298 -46.54 -28.14 -13.16
C ILE A 298 -47.54 -28.33 -14.30
N VAL A 299 -48.70 -28.93 -14.01
CA VAL A 299 -49.76 -29.19 -15.00
C VAL A 299 -50.32 -27.89 -15.58
N ARG A 300 -50.54 -26.87 -14.72
CA ARG A 300 -51.05 -25.56 -15.16
C ARG A 300 -50.06 -24.81 -16.06
N ASN A 301 -48.75 -24.97 -15.84
CA ASN A 301 -47.71 -24.32 -16.62
C ASN A 301 -47.30 -25.11 -17.90
N MET A 302 -48.00 -26.19 -18.25
CA MET A 302 -47.77 -26.95 -19.48
C MET A 302 -48.16 -26.18 -20.76
N SER A 303 -49.10 -25.22 -20.67
CA SER A 303 -49.76 -24.58 -21.82
C SER A 303 -49.53 -23.05 -21.94
N THR A 304 -48.86 -22.41 -20.97
CA THR A 304 -48.76 -20.95 -20.90
C THR A 304 -47.89 -20.34 -21.99
N ARG A 305 -48.42 -19.34 -22.71
CA ARG A 305 -47.72 -18.55 -23.74
C ARG A 305 -46.86 -17.45 -23.12
N LYS A 306 -45.81 -17.08 -23.89
CA LYS A 306 -44.76 -16.09 -23.61
C LYS A 306 -45.27 -14.86 -22.84
N THR A 307 -44.76 -14.64 -21.64
CA THR A 307 -44.98 -13.42 -20.86
C THR A 307 -43.79 -12.47 -20.97
N THR A 308 -44.05 -11.16 -20.93
CA THR A 308 -43.03 -10.13 -20.83
C THR A 308 -42.37 -10.16 -19.44
N LEU A 309 -41.02 -10.14 -19.39
CA LEU A 309 -40.28 -10.28 -18.14
C LEU A 309 -40.29 -8.98 -17.32
N ALA A 310 -40.99 -8.99 -16.18
CA ALA A 310 -40.91 -7.93 -15.18
C ALA A 310 -39.48 -7.78 -14.61
N PRO A 311 -39.09 -6.61 -14.04
CA PRO A 311 -37.76 -6.42 -13.45
C PRO A 311 -37.41 -7.42 -12.33
N SER A 312 -38.39 -7.83 -11.52
CA SER A 312 -38.22 -8.86 -10.48
C SER A 312 -37.89 -10.23 -11.08
N ALA A 313 -38.50 -10.57 -12.22
CA ALA A 313 -38.23 -11.81 -12.94
C ALA A 313 -36.75 -11.89 -13.39
N LYS A 314 -36.16 -10.78 -13.83
CA LYS A 314 -34.74 -10.74 -14.24
C LYS A 314 -33.80 -11.11 -13.09
N ILE A 315 -34.06 -10.59 -11.89
CA ILE A 315 -33.26 -10.89 -10.69
C ILE A 315 -33.42 -12.37 -10.32
N THR A 316 -34.64 -12.90 -10.37
CA THR A 316 -34.91 -14.30 -10.04
C THR A 316 -34.24 -15.26 -11.02
N ILE A 317 -34.30 -15.00 -12.33
CA ILE A 317 -33.64 -15.84 -13.34
C ILE A 317 -32.11 -15.90 -13.11
N LEU A 318 -31.48 -14.74 -12.94
CA LEU A 318 -30.04 -14.67 -12.65
C LEU A 318 -29.70 -15.38 -11.33
N GLY A 319 -30.53 -15.17 -10.30
CA GLY A 319 -30.41 -15.85 -9.01
C GLY A 319 -30.49 -17.38 -9.12
N CYS A 320 -31.39 -17.92 -9.95
CA CYS A 320 -31.52 -19.34 -10.20
C CYS A 320 -30.29 -19.92 -10.90
N ALA A 321 -29.81 -19.26 -11.96
CA ALA A 321 -28.62 -19.68 -12.69
C ALA A 321 -27.36 -19.67 -11.79
N PHE A 322 -27.16 -18.61 -11.00
CA PHE A 322 -26.02 -18.48 -10.09
C PHE A 322 -26.11 -19.44 -8.90
N ALA A 323 -27.30 -19.67 -8.34
CA ALA A 323 -27.51 -20.66 -7.29
C ALA A 323 -27.16 -22.07 -7.78
N SER A 324 -27.61 -22.44 -8.98
CA SER A 324 -27.30 -23.73 -9.60
C SER A 324 -25.79 -23.94 -9.73
N ASN A 325 -25.09 -22.92 -10.23
CA ASN A 325 -23.64 -22.96 -10.37
C ASN A 325 -22.92 -23.09 -9.01
N LEU A 326 -23.30 -22.30 -8.01
CA LEU A 326 -22.68 -22.33 -6.68
C LEU A 326 -22.92 -23.65 -5.93
N ILE A 327 -24.08 -24.28 -6.10
CA ILE A 327 -24.35 -25.64 -5.60
C ILE A 327 -23.40 -26.64 -6.26
N GLY A 328 -23.15 -26.50 -7.56
CA GLY A 328 -22.13 -27.27 -8.28
C GLY A 328 -20.72 -27.07 -7.75
N VAL A 329 -20.30 -25.82 -7.54
CA VAL A 329 -18.98 -25.47 -6.99
C VAL A 329 -18.78 -26.06 -5.60
N LEU A 330 -19.78 -25.95 -4.71
CA LEU A 330 -19.73 -26.52 -3.36
C LEU A 330 -19.55 -28.05 -3.38
N CYS A 331 -20.28 -28.74 -4.26
CA CYS A 331 -20.25 -30.20 -4.37
C CYS A 331 -19.13 -30.73 -5.29
N SER A 332 -18.26 -29.87 -5.81
CA SER A 332 -17.17 -30.29 -6.67
C SER A 332 -16.11 -31.06 -5.89
N ARG A 333 -15.75 -32.27 -6.36
CA ARG A 333 -14.69 -33.08 -5.73
C ARG A 333 -13.34 -32.37 -5.72
N SER A 334 -12.99 -31.63 -6.76
CA SER A 334 -11.68 -30.99 -6.87
C SER A 334 -11.83 -29.60 -7.45
N LEU A 335 -11.40 -28.58 -6.71
CA LEU A 335 -11.31 -27.22 -7.23
C LEU A 335 -9.87 -26.77 -7.40
N HIS A 336 -9.54 -26.24 -8.58
CA HIS A 336 -8.25 -25.65 -8.91
C HIS A 336 -8.35 -24.13 -8.98
N TYR A 337 -7.21 -23.45 -8.86
CA TYR A 337 -7.13 -21.99 -8.86
C TYR A 337 -7.82 -21.31 -10.05
N GLN A 338 -7.87 -21.95 -11.22
CA GLN A 338 -8.56 -21.42 -12.41
C GLN A 338 -10.09 -21.34 -12.27
N PHE A 339 -10.69 -22.20 -11.42
CA PHE A 339 -12.13 -22.30 -11.26
C PHE A 339 -12.74 -21.15 -10.45
N TYR A 340 -11.91 -20.27 -9.88
CA TYR A 340 -12.41 -19.03 -9.29
C TYR A 340 -13.16 -18.16 -10.32
N SER A 341 -12.74 -18.21 -11.59
CA SER A 341 -13.41 -17.55 -12.71
C SER A 341 -14.86 -18.01 -12.93
N TRP A 342 -15.23 -19.21 -12.47
CA TRP A 342 -16.57 -19.78 -12.68
C TRP A 342 -17.66 -19.01 -11.93
N TYR A 343 -17.34 -18.37 -10.81
CA TYR A 343 -18.33 -17.73 -9.96
C TYR A 343 -17.93 -16.36 -9.40
N PHE A 344 -16.68 -15.92 -9.58
CA PHE A 344 -16.22 -14.60 -9.10
C PHE A 344 -17.16 -13.44 -9.48
N HIS A 345 -17.53 -13.33 -10.77
CA HIS A 345 -18.40 -12.24 -11.23
C HIS A 345 -19.86 -12.38 -10.75
N GLN A 346 -20.23 -13.48 -10.10
CA GLN A 346 -21.55 -13.69 -9.51
C GLN A 346 -21.60 -13.19 -8.06
N LEU A 347 -20.43 -13.07 -7.39
CA LEU A 347 -20.34 -12.74 -5.97
C LEU A 347 -21.00 -11.39 -5.63
N PRO A 348 -20.72 -10.27 -6.34
CA PRO A 348 -21.38 -9.00 -6.01
C PRO A 348 -22.90 -9.08 -6.15
N PHE A 349 -23.41 -9.79 -7.16
CA PHE A 349 -24.86 -9.97 -7.36
C PHE A 349 -25.50 -10.75 -6.22
N VAL A 350 -24.96 -11.94 -5.90
CA VAL A 350 -25.51 -12.81 -4.84
C VAL A 350 -25.47 -12.10 -3.50
N LEU A 351 -24.36 -11.43 -3.18
CA LEU A 351 -24.21 -10.70 -1.94
C LEU A 351 -25.14 -9.49 -1.87
N TRP A 352 -25.33 -8.75 -2.96
CA TRP A 352 -26.22 -7.59 -2.99
C TRP A 352 -27.66 -7.98 -2.62
N PHE A 353 -28.22 -8.98 -3.30
CA PHE A 353 -29.62 -9.38 -3.15
C PHE A 353 -29.89 -10.38 -2.01
N SER A 354 -28.86 -10.97 -1.40
CA SER A 354 -29.03 -11.83 -0.23
C SER A 354 -29.47 -11.04 1.03
N LYS A 355 -30.05 -11.76 2.00
CA LYS A 355 -30.43 -11.20 3.32
C LYS A 355 -29.31 -11.28 4.36
N LEU A 356 -28.06 -11.52 3.95
CA LEU A 356 -26.92 -11.62 4.86
C LEU A 356 -26.62 -10.28 5.57
N PRO A 357 -26.03 -10.31 6.79
CA PRO A 357 -25.53 -9.10 7.45
C PRO A 357 -24.46 -8.40 6.60
N LEU A 358 -24.42 -7.06 6.62
CA LEU A 358 -23.47 -6.27 5.83
C LEU A 358 -22.01 -6.65 6.09
N VAL A 359 -21.66 -6.96 7.35
CA VAL A 359 -20.31 -7.39 7.73
C VAL A 359 -19.91 -8.66 6.96
N VAL A 360 -20.81 -9.63 6.86
CA VAL A 360 -20.58 -10.87 6.12
C VAL A 360 -20.46 -10.59 4.62
N LYS A 361 -21.32 -9.73 4.06
CA LYS A 361 -21.27 -9.34 2.64
C LYS A 361 -19.94 -8.69 2.25
N LEU A 362 -19.28 -7.96 3.17
CA LEU A 362 -17.98 -7.34 2.92
C LEU A 362 -16.80 -8.27 3.22
N ALA A 363 -16.91 -9.12 4.24
CA ALA A 363 -15.85 -10.06 4.61
C ALA A 363 -15.70 -11.22 3.60
N LEU A 364 -16.81 -11.70 3.02
CA LEU A 364 -16.81 -12.90 2.19
C LEU A 364 -15.95 -12.77 0.91
N PRO A 365 -16.02 -11.68 0.12
CA PRO A 365 -15.15 -11.51 -1.04
C PRO A 365 -13.67 -11.44 -0.67
N VAL A 366 -13.33 -10.83 0.47
CA VAL A 366 -11.95 -10.72 0.95
C VAL A 366 -11.41 -12.08 1.38
N ALA A 367 -12.21 -12.86 2.11
CA ALA A 367 -11.85 -14.22 2.51
C ALA A 367 -11.66 -15.14 1.29
N LEU A 368 -12.56 -15.06 0.30
CA LEU A 368 -12.44 -15.80 -0.95
C LEU A 368 -11.17 -15.41 -1.71
N GLU A 369 -10.92 -14.11 -1.89
CA GLU A 369 -9.71 -13.64 -2.57
C GLU A 369 -8.44 -14.14 -1.87
N TRP A 370 -8.41 -14.15 -0.53
CA TRP A 370 -7.31 -14.73 0.23
C TRP A 370 -7.16 -16.24 -0.02
N CYS A 371 -8.23 -17.03 0.12
CA CYS A 371 -8.21 -18.48 -0.11
C CYS A 371 -7.68 -18.84 -1.51
N TRP A 372 -8.07 -18.11 -2.54
CA TRP A 372 -7.60 -18.35 -3.91
C TRP A 372 -6.19 -17.83 -4.19
N ASN A 373 -5.56 -17.06 -3.30
CA ASN A 373 -4.20 -16.57 -3.46
C ASN A 373 -3.15 -17.36 -2.65
N VAL A 374 -3.55 -18.20 -1.70
CA VAL A 374 -2.66 -19.10 -0.95
C VAL A 374 -2.24 -20.29 -1.84
N PHE A 375 -0.95 -20.44 -2.14
CA PHE A 375 -0.40 -21.56 -2.91
C PHE A 375 0.88 -22.13 -2.26
N PRO A 376 1.01 -23.47 -2.09
CA PRO A 376 -0.07 -24.47 -2.19
C PRO A 376 -1.16 -24.23 -1.12
N SER A 377 -2.35 -24.80 -1.32
CA SER A 377 -3.45 -24.66 -0.36
C SER A 377 -3.07 -25.29 0.99
N THR A 378 -3.51 -24.66 2.08
CA THR A 378 -3.39 -25.16 3.46
C THR A 378 -4.73 -25.66 3.98
N ASP A 379 -4.73 -26.49 5.02
CA ASP A 379 -5.95 -26.99 5.66
C ASP A 379 -6.86 -25.85 6.13
N SER A 380 -6.27 -24.79 6.70
CA SER A 380 -7.00 -23.59 7.12
C SER A 380 -7.62 -22.85 5.94
N SER A 381 -6.87 -22.63 4.86
CA SER A 381 -7.40 -21.95 3.67
C SER A 381 -8.54 -22.74 3.02
N SER A 382 -8.45 -24.07 3.04
CA SER A 382 -9.46 -24.98 2.48
C SER A 382 -10.73 -25.05 3.33
N LEU A 383 -10.62 -25.08 4.66
CA LEU A 383 -11.77 -25.02 5.57
C LEU A 383 -12.50 -23.68 5.46
N VAL A 384 -11.75 -22.57 5.40
CA VAL A 384 -12.34 -21.24 5.20
C VAL A 384 -13.03 -21.13 3.85
N LEU A 385 -12.44 -21.70 2.78
CA LEU A 385 -13.05 -21.73 1.46
C LEU A 385 -14.38 -22.50 1.47
N LEU A 386 -14.41 -23.68 2.10
CA LEU A 386 -15.63 -24.47 2.25
C LEU A 386 -16.70 -23.71 3.04
N ALA A 387 -16.34 -23.07 4.15
CA ALA A 387 -17.26 -22.24 4.93
C ALA A 387 -17.82 -21.09 4.09
N CYS A 388 -16.99 -20.46 3.25
CA CYS A 388 -17.44 -19.41 2.34
C CYS A 388 -18.43 -19.94 1.30
N HIS A 389 -18.18 -21.10 0.69
CA HIS A 389 -19.09 -21.73 -0.27
C HIS A 389 -20.43 -22.14 0.36
N VAL A 390 -20.41 -22.70 1.57
CA VAL A 390 -21.64 -23.01 2.32
C VAL A 390 -22.44 -21.73 2.59
N LEU A 391 -21.78 -20.66 3.06
CA LEU A 391 -22.43 -19.37 3.27
C LEU A 391 -23.01 -18.77 1.98
N LEU A 392 -22.32 -18.92 0.84
CA LEU A 392 -22.83 -18.48 -0.47
C LEU A 392 -24.07 -19.26 -0.91
N VAL A 393 -24.09 -20.58 -0.73
CA VAL A 393 -25.29 -21.39 -1.04
C VAL A 393 -26.44 -21.01 -0.12
N LEU A 394 -26.19 -20.83 1.19
CA LEU A 394 -27.20 -20.31 2.12
C LEU A 394 -27.69 -18.90 1.72
N ALA A 395 -26.78 -18.03 1.26
CA ALA A 395 -27.13 -16.70 0.75
C ALA A 395 -28.07 -16.79 -0.46
N CYS A 396 -27.82 -17.74 -1.37
CA CYS A 396 -28.67 -17.99 -2.53
C CYS A 396 -30.10 -18.38 -2.13
N PHE A 397 -30.27 -19.11 -1.03
CA PHE A 397 -31.60 -19.46 -0.52
C PHE A 397 -32.42 -18.22 -0.12
N THR A 398 -31.75 -17.13 0.27
CA THR A 398 -32.38 -15.88 0.70
C THR A 398 -32.69 -14.88 -0.42
N LEU A 399 -32.31 -15.18 -1.67
CA LEU A 399 -32.57 -14.31 -2.83
C LEU A 399 -34.09 -14.11 -3.07
N PRO A 400 -34.55 -13.22 -3.98
CA PRO A 400 -35.97 -13.02 -4.32
C PRO A 400 -36.62 -14.17 -5.12
N ALA A 401 -37.81 -14.66 -4.72
CA ALA A 401 -38.44 -15.88 -5.26
C ALA A 401 -39.50 -15.70 -6.35
N PHE A 402 -39.72 -16.78 -7.12
CA PHE A 402 -40.80 -16.86 -8.11
C PHE A 402 -42.19 -16.70 -7.47
N ALA A 403 -42.39 -17.29 -6.29
CA ALA A 403 -43.65 -17.16 -5.53
C ALA A 403 -43.96 -15.70 -5.18
N ASP A 404 -42.95 -14.91 -4.79
CA ASP A 404 -43.10 -13.49 -4.45
C ASP A 404 -43.44 -12.64 -5.68
N SER A 405 -42.86 -12.98 -6.84
CA SER A 405 -43.04 -12.25 -8.10
C SER A 405 -44.38 -12.55 -8.78
N TYR A 406 -44.87 -13.79 -8.70
CA TYR A 406 -46.17 -14.18 -9.26
C TYR A 406 -47.33 -13.54 -8.49
N ALA A 407 -47.25 -13.48 -7.15
CA ALA A 407 -48.25 -12.82 -6.32
C ALA A 407 -48.31 -11.29 -6.56
N LEU A 408 -47.16 -10.66 -6.84
CA LEU A 408 -47.08 -9.24 -7.19
C LEU A 408 -47.58 -8.95 -8.61
N ALA A 409 -47.25 -9.81 -9.59
CA ALA A 409 -47.72 -9.68 -10.97
C ALA A 409 -49.24 -9.89 -11.09
N GLN A 410 -49.82 -10.87 -10.38
CA GLN A 410 -51.28 -11.04 -10.33
C GLN A 410 -52.00 -9.84 -9.69
N ARG A 411 -51.37 -9.16 -8.72
CA ARG A 411 -51.91 -7.92 -8.14
C ARG A 411 -51.85 -6.75 -9.12
N ALA A 412 -50.79 -6.67 -9.93
CA ALA A 412 -50.62 -5.61 -10.94
C ALA A 412 -51.57 -5.80 -12.13
N LEU A 413 -51.74 -7.04 -12.62
CA LEU A 413 -52.69 -7.35 -13.69
C LEU A 413 -54.14 -7.04 -13.31
N ARG A 414 -54.56 -7.32 -12.06
CA ARG A 414 -55.88 -6.91 -11.56
C ARG A 414 -56.06 -5.40 -11.47
N LEU A 415 -54.96 -4.64 -11.33
CA LEU A 415 -55.00 -3.18 -11.32
C LEU A 415 -55.03 -2.62 -12.75
N GLU A 416 -54.34 -3.24 -13.71
CA GLU A 416 -54.40 -2.89 -15.12
C GLU A 416 -55.75 -3.25 -15.76
N GLU A 417 -56.37 -4.40 -15.45
CA GLU A 417 -57.76 -4.70 -15.86
C GLU A 417 -58.72 -3.61 -15.39
N ASN A 418 -58.57 -3.17 -14.13
CA ASN A 418 -59.38 -2.08 -13.58
C ASN A 418 -59.06 -0.70 -14.20
N GLU A 419 -57.84 -0.47 -14.70
CA GLU A 419 -57.42 0.78 -15.36
C GLU A 419 -57.87 0.82 -16.84
N VAL A 420 -57.86 -0.34 -17.51
CA VAL A 420 -58.30 -0.49 -18.91
C VAL A 420 -59.83 -0.41 -19.01
N ASP A 421 -60.57 -1.00 -18.07
CA ASP A 421 -62.03 -0.80 -17.97
C ASP A 421 -62.39 0.66 -17.71
N LEU A 422 -61.51 1.43 -17.04
CA LEU A 422 -61.66 2.88 -16.81
C LEU A 422 -61.25 3.76 -18.01
N LEU A 423 -60.43 3.23 -18.93
CA LEU A 423 -59.97 3.94 -20.13
C LEU A 423 -60.90 3.67 -21.33
N LEU A 424 -61.47 2.47 -21.41
CA LEU A 424 -62.49 2.11 -22.41
C LEU A 424 -63.84 2.83 -22.17
N SER A 425 -64.07 3.37 -20.96
CA SER A 425 -65.23 4.22 -20.67
C SER A 425 -65.02 5.70 -21.03
N ASN A 426 -63.82 6.11 -21.46
CA ASN A 426 -63.46 7.52 -21.69
C ASN A 426 -63.29 7.91 -23.17
N ASP A 427 -63.59 7.03 -24.12
CA ASP A 427 -63.63 7.39 -25.55
C ASP A 427 -65.03 7.89 -25.95
N VAL A 428 -65.42 9.06 -25.43
CA VAL A 428 -66.32 9.98 -26.16
C VAL A 428 -65.78 11.39 -25.97
N SER A 429 -65.04 11.89 -26.96
CA SER A 429 -64.86 13.34 -27.12
C SER A 429 -65.12 13.76 -28.57
N HIS A 430 -66.26 14.43 -28.71
CA HIS A 430 -66.51 15.60 -29.55
C HIS A 430 -66.20 15.54 -31.05
N GLU A 431 -67.07 14.87 -31.79
CA GLU A 431 -67.68 15.46 -33.00
C GLU A 431 -69.15 15.05 -33.00
N HIS A 432 -70.01 15.89 -32.41
CA HIS A 432 -71.46 16.09 -32.68
C HIS A 432 -72.06 16.81 -31.47
N ALA A 433 -71.67 18.08 -31.27
CA ALA A 433 -72.49 19.01 -30.51
C ALA A 433 -73.51 19.64 -31.46
N ALA A 434 -74.52 18.86 -31.83
CA ALA A 434 -75.83 19.36 -32.26
C ALA A 434 -76.82 18.19 -32.24
N ALA A 435 -77.83 18.34 -31.37
CA ALA A 435 -79.03 17.55 -31.21
C ALA A 435 -79.04 16.49 -30.08
N THR A 436 -80.17 16.56 -29.35
CA THR A 436 -80.78 15.57 -28.44
C THR A 436 -80.21 15.42 -27.03
N ASP A 437 -80.60 16.38 -26.18
CA ASP A 437 -81.53 16.23 -25.04
C ASP A 437 -81.53 14.92 -24.21
N SER A 438 -81.52 15.12 -22.89
CA SER A 438 -81.78 14.21 -21.77
C SER A 438 -80.69 13.19 -21.34
N GLN A 439 -79.99 13.47 -20.23
CA GLN A 439 -79.76 12.54 -19.10
C GLN A 439 -79.07 13.25 -17.91
N SER A 440 -79.21 12.64 -16.72
CA SER A 440 -79.36 13.19 -15.36
C SER A 440 -78.11 13.67 -14.60
N ASP A 441 -78.31 14.64 -13.69
CA ASP A 441 -77.33 15.31 -12.80
C ASP A 441 -76.53 14.40 -11.82
N ASP A 442 -76.87 13.11 -11.69
CA ASP A 442 -76.20 12.21 -10.71
C ASP A 442 -74.83 11.67 -11.18
N GLU A 443 -74.48 11.75 -12.47
CA GLU A 443 -73.22 11.20 -13.00
C GLU A 443 -72.02 12.17 -12.93
N GLU A 444 -72.28 13.48 -12.84
CA GLU A 444 -71.21 14.50 -12.75
C GLU A 444 -70.58 14.56 -11.35
N ASP A 445 -71.39 14.39 -10.29
CA ASP A 445 -70.91 14.36 -8.91
C ASP A 445 -70.07 13.10 -8.61
N ASP A 446 -70.43 11.95 -9.18
CA ASP A 446 -69.69 10.69 -9.00
C ASP A 446 -68.34 10.70 -9.76
N ALA A 447 -68.23 11.45 -10.86
CA ALA A 447 -66.98 11.68 -11.58
C ALA A 447 -66.03 12.63 -10.81
N LEU A 448 -66.57 13.67 -10.16
CA LEU A 448 -65.82 14.59 -9.30
C LEU A 448 -65.27 13.89 -8.06
N ASP A 449 -66.04 12.99 -7.44
CA ASP A 449 -65.61 12.20 -6.29
C ASP A 449 -64.49 11.21 -6.63
N ARG A 450 -64.51 10.60 -7.82
CA ARG A 450 -63.41 9.76 -8.31
C ARG A 450 -62.11 10.55 -8.52
N ILE A 451 -62.20 11.78 -9.03
CA ILE A 451 -61.05 12.68 -9.18
C ILE A 451 -60.49 13.11 -7.80
N ALA A 452 -61.37 13.38 -6.83
CA ALA A 452 -60.98 13.70 -5.46
C ALA A 452 -60.27 12.52 -4.77
N GLN A 453 -60.79 11.29 -4.93
CA GLN A 453 -60.16 10.07 -4.42
C GLN A 453 -58.80 9.80 -5.07
N ALA A 454 -58.65 10.06 -6.37
CA ALA A 454 -57.37 9.93 -7.08
C ALA A 454 -56.31 10.93 -6.59
N ARG A 455 -56.71 12.17 -6.25
CA ARG A 455 -55.81 13.17 -5.64
C ARG A 455 -55.35 12.74 -4.25
N LEU A 456 -56.24 12.27 -3.39
CA LEU A 456 -55.90 11.74 -2.07
C LEU A 456 -54.97 10.51 -2.14
N ALA A 457 -55.19 9.62 -3.11
CA ALA A 457 -54.32 8.47 -3.34
C ALA A 457 -52.91 8.87 -3.80
N ARG A 458 -52.79 9.93 -4.62
CA ARG A 458 -51.51 10.50 -5.05
C ARG A 458 -50.75 11.12 -3.88
N GLU A 459 -51.44 11.88 -3.03
CA GLU A 459 -50.85 12.47 -1.82
C GLU A 459 -50.36 11.39 -0.84
N ALA A 460 -51.17 10.36 -0.59
CA ALA A 460 -50.78 9.23 0.25
C ALA A 460 -49.55 8.47 -0.31
N ARG A 461 -49.45 8.34 -1.65
CA ARG A 461 -48.29 7.73 -2.32
C ARG A 461 -47.03 8.59 -2.15
N GLU A 462 -47.15 9.90 -2.29
CA GLU A 462 -46.05 10.83 -2.06
C GLU A 462 -45.60 10.84 -0.61
N GLU A 463 -46.52 10.82 0.36
CA GLU A 463 -46.19 10.71 1.78
C GLU A 463 -45.46 9.41 2.12
N LYS A 464 -45.86 8.29 1.51
CA LYS A 464 -45.21 6.99 1.69
C LYS A 464 -43.79 6.99 1.14
N ILE A 465 -43.56 7.64 -0.01
CA ILE A 465 -42.23 7.84 -0.59
C ILE A 465 -41.38 8.76 0.30
N ARG A 466 -41.95 9.87 0.80
CA ARG A 466 -41.29 10.79 1.76
C ARG A 466 -40.93 10.07 3.07
N ALA A 467 -41.80 9.22 3.59
CA ALA A 467 -41.54 8.41 4.79
C ALA A 467 -40.45 7.35 4.57
N ALA A 468 -40.46 6.65 3.43
CA ALA A 468 -39.42 5.69 3.07
C ALA A 468 -38.04 6.36 2.90
N PHE A 469 -38.03 7.56 2.32
CA PHE A 469 -36.82 8.39 2.18
C PHE A 469 -36.29 8.84 3.56
N ARG A 470 -37.16 9.32 4.46
CA ARG A 470 -36.82 9.67 5.85
C ARG A 470 -36.21 8.47 6.60
N ARG A 471 -36.80 7.27 6.48
CA ARG A 471 -36.28 6.03 7.09
C ARG A 471 -34.90 5.63 6.56
N ARG A 472 -34.67 5.69 5.23
CA ARG A 472 -33.34 5.42 4.62
C ARG A 472 -32.26 6.40 5.07
N ILE A 473 -32.63 7.67 5.28
CA ILE A 473 -31.71 8.69 5.79
C ILE A 473 -31.37 8.41 7.26
N GLN A 474 -32.35 8.05 8.09
CA GLN A 474 -32.11 7.70 9.48
C GLN A 474 -31.20 6.47 9.63
N THR A 475 -31.35 5.45 8.78
CA THR A 475 -30.45 4.27 8.79
C THR A 475 -29.03 4.63 8.39
N ARG A 476 -28.83 5.47 7.36
CA ARG A 476 -27.49 5.96 6.96
C ARG A 476 -26.83 6.80 8.06
N ARG A 477 -27.58 7.65 8.76
CA ARG A 477 -27.07 8.43 9.91
C ARG A 477 -26.63 7.53 11.05
N LYS A 478 -27.40 6.47 11.36
CA LYS A 478 -27.02 5.46 12.37
C LYS A 478 -25.74 4.72 11.97
N LEU A 479 -25.59 4.37 10.69
CA LEU A 479 -24.40 3.68 10.16
C LEU A 479 -23.15 4.56 10.19
N LEU A 480 -23.25 5.83 9.78
CA LEU A 480 -22.14 6.80 9.85
C LEU A 480 -21.77 7.13 11.31
N ALA A 481 -22.76 7.21 12.21
CA ALA A 481 -22.51 7.39 13.63
C ALA A 481 -21.82 6.16 14.25
N LEU A 482 -22.19 4.94 13.83
CA LEU A 482 -21.52 3.71 14.23
C LEU A 482 -20.06 3.68 13.74
N LEU A 483 -19.83 4.02 12.46
CA LEU A 483 -18.49 4.09 11.88
C LEU A 483 -17.63 5.13 12.61
N GLY A 484 -18.18 6.31 12.93
CA GLY A 484 -17.51 7.34 13.71
C GLY A 484 -17.11 6.86 15.11
N ARG A 485 -17.96 6.08 15.79
CA ARG A 485 -17.63 5.48 17.10
C ARG A 485 -16.51 4.45 17.00
N ILE A 486 -16.50 3.62 15.96
CA ILE A 486 -15.44 2.63 15.72
C ILE A 486 -14.09 3.32 15.44
N CYS A 487 -14.08 4.37 14.61
CA CYS A 487 -12.87 5.14 14.33
C CYS A 487 -12.24 5.78 15.59
N LEU A 488 -13.05 6.21 16.55
CA LEU A 488 -12.57 6.79 17.81
C LEU A 488 -11.89 5.78 18.74
N ILE A 489 -12.33 4.52 18.73
CA ILE A 489 -11.67 3.42 19.46
C ILE A 489 -10.40 3.00 18.72
N LEU A 490 -10.49 2.89 17.40
CA LEU A 490 -9.40 2.47 16.53
C LEU A 490 -8.15 3.37 16.69
N ARG A 491 -8.31 4.70 16.81
CA ARG A 491 -7.15 5.60 16.96
C ARG A 491 -6.31 5.26 18.20
N SER A 492 -6.94 4.98 19.33
CA SER A 492 -6.26 4.70 20.60
C SER A 492 -5.61 3.32 20.57
N LEU A 493 -6.31 2.35 19.98
CA LEU A 493 -5.78 1.00 19.76
C LEU A 493 -4.52 1.02 18.89
N LEU A 494 -4.53 1.80 17.80
CA LEU A 494 -3.38 1.92 16.90
C LEU A 494 -2.14 2.51 17.59
N ILE A 495 -2.32 3.47 18.49
CA ILE A 495 -1.20 4.05 19.26
C ILE A 495 -0.65 3.05 20.26
N LEU A 496 -1.53 2.36 21.00
CA LEU A 496 -1.13 1.33 21.93
C LEU A 496 -0.36 0.21 21.21
N LEU A 497 -0.84 -0.18 20.02
CA LEU A 497 -0.18 -1.17 19.19
C LEU A 497 1.19 -0.67 18.67
N ALA A 498 1.30 0.60 18.24
CA ALA A 498 2.57 1.19 17.84
C ALA A 498 3.58 1.24 19.00
N LEU A 499 3.13 1.64 20.19
CA LEU A 499 3.97 1.66 21.40
C LEU A 499 4.39 0.25 21.81
N ALA A 500 3.49 -0.73 21.78
CA ALA A 500 3.81 -2.12 22.06
C ALA A 500 4.85 -2.65 21.06
N LEU A 501 4.70 -2.34 19.77
CA LEU A 501 5.64 -2.75 18.73
C LEU A 501 7.05 -2.19 18.93
N LEU A 502 7.22 -0.98 19.47
CA LEU A 502 8.55 -0.43 19.79
C LEU A 502 9.32 -1.31 20.78
N PHE A 503 8.65 -1.95 21.72
CA PHE A 503 9.27 -2.90 22.66
C PHE A 503 9.38 -4.32 22.09
N VAL A 504 8.55 -4.68 21.11
CA VAL A 504 8.59 -6.02 20.50
C VAL A 504 9.63 -6.11 19.38
N ILE A 505 9.86 -5.05 18.60
CA ILE A 505 10.78 -5.06 17.45
C ILE A 505 12.20 -5.54 17.81
N PRO A 506 12.83 -5.10 18.91
CA PRO A 506 14.17 -5.55 19.29
C PRO A 506 14.23 -7.00 19.79
N HIS A 507 13.10 -7.74 19.77
CA HIS A 507 13.05 -9.10 20.25
C HIS A 507 13.93 -10.03 19.41
N PRO A 508 14.83 -10.82 20.04
CA PRO A 508 15.86 -11.56 19.31
C PRO A 508 15.33 -12.82 18.60
N ARG A 509 14.10 -13.29 18.84
CA ARG A 509 13.55 -14.50 18.17
C ARG A 509 12.59 -14.24 17.02
N SER A 510 12.47 -15.25 16.15
CA SER A 510 11.38 -15.43 15.19
C SER A 510 10.02 -15.47 15.92
N PRO A 511 8.95 -14.85 15.39
CA PRO A 511 8.78 -14.33 14.03
C PRO A 511 9.27 -12.89 13.79
N VAL A 512 9.73 -12.19 14.83
CA VAL A 512 10.06 -10.75 14.75
C VAL A 512 11.40 -10.53 14.06
N SER A 513 12.46 -11.17 14.55
CA SER A 513 13.79 -11.12 13.95
C SER A 513 14.15 -12.45 13.29
N LYS A 514 14.93 -12.35 12.21
CA LYS A 514 15.41 -13.48 11.39
C LYS A 514 16.93 -13.53 11.44
N GLY A 515 17.48 -14.73 11.25
CA GLY A 515 18.92 -14.88 11.04
C GLY A 515 19.34 -14.24 9.72
N THR A 516 20.51 -13.59 9.69
CA THR A 516 21.07 -13.08 8.45
C THR A 516 21.54 -14.22 7.55
N TYR A 517 21.46 -14.02 6.25
CA TYR A 517 21.85 -14.99 5.23
C TYR A 517 22.26 -14.24 3.96
N VAL A 518 23.05 -14.88 3.12
CA VAL A 518 23.49 -14.28 1.85
C VAL A 518 22.50 -14.71 0.78
N ASP A 519 21.81 -13.73 0.17
CA ASP A 519 20.83 -13.96 -0.88
C ASP A 519 21.54 -14.26 -2.22
N GLU A 520 22.63 -13.56 -2.53
CA GLU A 520 23.38 -13.72 -3.78
C GLU A 520 24.37 -14.90 -3.74
N ASN A 521 24.09 -15.93 -4.54
CA ASN A 521 24.89 -17.15 -4.59
C ASN A 521 26.29 -16.93 -5.19
N ALA A 522 26.46 -15.92 -6.07
CA ALA A 522 27.73 -15.62 -6.72
C ALA A 522 28.81 -15.12 -5.75
N LEU A 523 28.42 -14.55 -4.59
CA LEU A 523 29.36 -13.97 -3.62
C LEU A 523 30.30 -15.01 -3.00
N GLN A 524 29.81 -16.24 -2.75
CA GLN A 524 30.55 -17.35 -2.15
C GLN A 524 31.51 -16.92 -1.01
N PRO A 525 31.02 -16.20 0.02
CA PRO A 525 31.88 -15.58 1.03
C PRO A 525 32.71 -16.62 1.79
N GLY A 526 34.01 -16.38 1.90
CA GLY A 526 34.94 -17.26 2.63
C GLY A 526 35.23 -18.61 1.95
N GLN A 527 34.74 -18.85 0.72
CA GLN A 527 35.00 -20.11 -0.01
C GLN A 527 36.29 -20.08 -0.81
N ALA A 528 36.68 -18.90 -1.31
CA ALA A 528 37.88 -18.75 -2.13
C ALA A 528 39.15 -18.78 -1.27
N ARG A 529 40.22 -19.41 -1.79
CA ARG A 529 41.54 -19.38 -1.16
C ARG A 529 42.12 -17.97 -1.23
N VAL A 530 42.59 -17.51 -0.08
CA VAL A 530 43.22 -16.19 0.13
C VAL A 530 44.74 -16.40 0.24
N TYR A 531 45.52 -15.62 -0.52
CA TYR A 531 46.97 -15.78 -0.62
C TYR A 531 47.79 -14.75 0.17
N TRP A 532 47.15 -13.71 0.74
CA TRP A 532 47.80 -12.79 1.67
C TRP A 532 48.53 -13.52 2.80
N ASP A 533 49.83 -13.27 2.94
CA ASP A 533 50.73 -13.96 3.85
C ASP A 533 51.59 -13.02 4.71
N TYR A 534 52.57 -13.57 5.43
CA TYR A 534 53.46 -12.79 6.32
C TYR A 534 54.50 -11.94 5.58
N PHE A 535 54.78 -12.22 4.30
CA PHE A 535 55.64 -11.37 3.49
C PHE A 535 54.96 -10.03 3.23
N ASP A 536 53.68 -10.05 2.85
CA ASP A 536 52.88 -8.84 2.67
C ASP A 536 52.67 -8.07 3.99
N VAL A 537 52.52 -8.79 5.10
CA VAL A 537 52.45 -8.20 6.46
C VAL A 537 53.73 -7.45 6.81
N THR A 538 54.90 -8.03 6.53
CA THR A 538 56.19 -7.37 6.79
C THR A 538 56.30 -6.05 6.05
N TYR A 539 55.81 -6.01 4.81
CA TYR A 539 55.75 -4.78 4.03
C TYR A 539 54.76 -3.76 4.64
N ALA A 540 53.58 -4.22 5.06
CA ALA A 540 52.59 -3.38 5.72
C ALA A 540 53.12 -2.75 7.02
N ASP A 541 53.88 -3.50 7.83
CA ASP A 541 54.55 -2.98 9.03
C ASP A 541 55.56 -1.89 8.67
N MET A 542 56.44 -2.10 7.67
CA MET A 542 57.40 -1.09 7.21
C MET A 542 56.70 0.20 6.74
N VAL A 543 55.61 0.09 5.96
CA VAL A 543 54.84 1.26 5.50
C VAL A 543 54.17 1.96 6.68
N SER A 544 53.70 1.21 7.68
CA SER A 544 53.06 1.79 8.87
C SER A 544 54.01 2.67 9.68
N GLU A 545 55.29 2.31 9.79
CA GLU A 545 56.31 3.14 10.44
C GLU A 545 56.51 4.48 9.70
N LYS A 546 56.54 4.45 8.36
CA LYS A 546 56.63 5.66 7.54
C LYS A 546 55.39 6.55 7.71
N VAL A 547 54.19 5.97 7.70
CA VAL A 547 52.93 6.71 7.91
C VAL A 547 52.88 7.32 9.31
N ALA A 548 53.35 6.60 10.34
CA ALA A 548 53.42 7.10 11.70
C ALA A 548 54.35 8.32 11.81
N PHE A 549 55.49 8.31 11.10
CA PHE A 549 56.40 9.45 11.04
C PHE A 549 55.77 10.69 10.40
N LEU A 550 54.92 10.50 9.38
CA LEU A 550 54.22 11.58 8.67
C LEU A 550 52.96 12.11 9.39
N ALA A 551 52.67 11.61 10.60
CA ALA A 551 51.49 12.00 11.35
C ALA A 551 51.43 13.51 11.67
N SER A 552 52.58 14.16 11.87
CA SER A 552 52.70 15.59 12.18
C SER A 552 52.99 16.48 10.96
N GLU A 553 53.21 15.90 9.79
CA GLU A 553 53.59 16.64 8.57
C GLU A 553 52.38 17.32 7.89
N SER A 554 52.64 18.19 6.90
CA SER A 554 51.60 18.89 6.15
C SER A 554 50.78 17.95 5.25
N THR A 555 49.58 18.36 4.88
CA THR A 555 48.70 17.62 3.96
C THR A 555 49.39 17.30 2.63
N GLU A 556 50.16 18.24 2.08
CA GLU A 556 50.90 18.05 0.84
C GLU A 556 51.99 16.99 0.99
N ALA A 557 52.78 17.05 2.07
CA ALA A 557 53.82 16.07 2.33
C ALA A 557 53.27 14.64 2.47
N ARG A 558 52.10 14.50 3.11
CA ARG A 558 51.38 13.22 3.23
C ARG A 558 50.91 12.73 1.86
N ALA A 559 50.32 13.62 1.06
CA ALA A 559 49.85 13.30 -0.29
C ALA A 559 51.01 12.89 -1.22
N ASP A 560 52.15 13.59 -1.15
CA ASP A 560 53.34 13.28 -1.95
C ASP A 560 53.94 11.92 -1.59
N PHE A 561 53.96 11.57 -0.30
CA PHE A 561 54.37 10.23 0.14
C PHE A 561 53.46 9.15 -0.46
N VAL A 562 52.14 9.25 -0.26
CA VAL A 562 51.16 8.29 -0.76
C VAL A 562 51.24 8.17 -2.28
N TRP A 563 51.41 9.31 -2.96
CA TRP A 563 51.61 9.37 -4.40
C TRP A 563 52.83 8.55 -4.82
N SER A 564 53.99 8.83 -4.21
CA SER A 564 55.25 8.18 -4.55
C SER A 564 55.22 6.66 -4.32
N GLU A 565 54.58 6.21 -3.23
CA GLU A 565 54.42 4.79 -2.93
C GLU A 565 53.51 4.10 -3.95
N LEU A 566 52.32 4.64 -4.25
CA LEU A 566 51.41 4.06 -5.24
C LEU A 566 52.02 4.08 -6.65
N GLN A 567 52.75 5.12 -7.01
CA GLN A 567 53.44 5.22 -8.30
C GLN A 567 54.55 4.18 -8.42
N SER A 568 55.26 3.88 -7.32
CA SER A 568 56.30 2.82 -7.28
C SER A 568 55.74 1.43 -7.58
N TYR A 569 54.44 1.20 -7.37
CA TYR A 569 53.75 -0.05 -7.71
C TYR A 569 53.37 -0.14 -9.20
N GLY A 570 53.61 0.92 -9.98
CA GLY A 570 53.24 1.00 -11.40
C GLY A 570 51.77 1.35 -11.63
N LEU A 571 51.09 1.94 -10.64
CA LEU A 571 49.71 2.40 -10.76
C LEU A 571 49.63 3.81 -11.37
N ASP A 572 48.51 4.10 -12.03
CA ASP A 572 48.18 5.47 -12.45
C ASP A 572 47.58 6.21 -11.25
N VAL A 573 48.34 7.16 -10.72
CA VAL A 573 48.03 7.90 -9.49
C VAL A 573 47.67 9.33 -9.85
N GLN A 574 46.72 9.90 -9.13
CA GLN A 574 46.27 11.29 -9.27
C GLN A 574 46.10 11.93 -7.87
N GLN A 575 46.37 13.24 -7.78
CA GLN A 575 46.08 14.05 -6.59
C GLN A 575 44.84 14.90 -6.90
N GLN A 576 44.03 15.17 -5.87
CA GLN A 576 42.87 16.04 -5.98
C GLN A 576 42.83 16.99 -4.80
N LYS A 577 42.90 18.28 -5.08
CA LYS A 577 42.71 19.32 -4.06
C LYS A 577 41.23 19.65 -3.90
N TYR A 578 40.84 19.89 -2.65
CA TYR A 578 39.50 20.32 -2.30
C TYR A 578 39.50 21.39 -1.21
N GLN A 579 38.48 22.25 -1.23
CA GLN A 579 38.24 23.29 -0.25
C GLN A 579 36.73 23.49 -0.03
N TYR A 580 36.30 23.49 1.24
CA TYR A 580 34.94 23.86 1.60
C TYR A 580 34.87 25.35 1.93
N ARG A 581 33.97 26.07 1.26
CA ARG A 581 33.67 27.48 1.58
C ARG A 581 32.69 27.52 2.76
N SER A 582 33.18 27.88 3.94
CA SER A 582 32.30 28.18 5.08
C SER A 582 31.64 29.56 4.89
N GLY A 583 30.32 29.64 5.04
CA GLY A 583 29.57 30.90 5.03
C GLY A 583 29.75 31.76 6.30
N ALA A 584 30.42 31.23 7.32
CA ALA A 584 30.83 31.96 8.52
C ALA A 584 32.32 31.67 8.76
N GLY A 585 33.18 32.70 8.72
CA GLY A 585 34.62 32.56 9.04
C GLY A 585 34.77 31.89 10.41
N GLU A 586 35.68 30.93 10.63
CA GLU A 586 37.12 31.03 10.38
C GLU A 586 37.79 29.70 9.98
N ASP A 587 37.07 28.59 9.79
CA ASP A 587 37.70 27.29 9.45
C ASP A 587 37.35 26.83 8.03
N SER A 588 38.12 27.27 7.02
CA SER A 588 38.08 26.63 5.70
C SER A 588 38.77 25.27 5.78
N GLN A 589 37.99 24.19 5.75
CA GLN A 589 38.54 22.83 5.65
C GLN A 589 39.02 22.61 4.21
N SER A 590 40.33 22.50 4.04
CA SER A 590 40.98 22.15 2.77
C SER A 590 41.84 20.91 2.95
N GLY A 591 42.00 20.13 1.89
CA GLY A 591 42.89 18.98 1.90
C GLY A 591 43.24 18.48 0.50
N THR A 592 44.14 17.49 0.43
CA THR A 592 44.54 16.84 -0.81
C THR A 592 44.30 15.34 -0.69
N ASN A 593 43.44 14.81 -1.55
CA ASN A 593 43.21 13.37 -1.66
C ASN A 593 44.20 12.77 -2.67
N VAL A 594 44.59 11.53 -2.45
CA VAL A 594 45.37 10.75 -3.43
C VAL A 594 44.59 9.52 -3.81
N TYR A 595 44.48 9.26 -5.10
CA TYR A 595 43.78 8.09 -5.61
C TYR A 595 44.54 7.45 -6.76
N ALA A 596 44.40 6.14 -6.91
CA ALA A 596 45.02 5.39 -7.99
C ALA A 596 44.06 4.34 -8.54
N ARG A 597 44.16 4.09 -9.85
CA ARG A 597 43.40 3.02 -10.52
C ARG A 597 44.33 1.88 -10.92
N SER A 598 43.96 0.67 -10.55
CA SER A 598 44.56 -0.57 -11.02
C SER A 598 43.62 -1.21 -12.05
N ALA A 599 44.00 -1.13 -13.33
CA ALA A 599 43.27 -1.77 -14.41
C ALA A 599 43.49 -3.28 -14.38
N THR A 600 42.41 -4.05 -14.33
CA THR A 600 42.49 -5.51 -14.26
C THR A 600 42.62 -6.09 -15.67
N PRO A 601 43.64 -6.93 -15.96
CA PRO A 601 44.02 -7.28 -17.33
C PRO A 601 43.01 -8.13 -18.12
N ARG A 602 41.97 -8.68 -17.46
CA ARG A 602 41.00 -9.61 -18.06
C ARG A 602 39.68 -8.96 -18.51
N ILE A 603 39.50 -7.66 -18.29
CA ILE A 603 38.23 -6.96 -18.50
C ILE A 603 38.43 -5.62 -19.20
N ASP A 604 37.34 -5.00 -19.63
CA ASP A 604 37.31 -3.71 -20.32
C ASP A 604 37.35 -2.49 -19.38
N GLY A 605 37.51 -2.72 -18.07
CA GLY A 605 37.63 -1.67 -17.05
C GLY A 605 36.36 -0.86 -16.80
N ARG A 606 35.18 -1.37 -17.20
CA ARG A 606 33.90 -0.68 -17.01
C ARG A 606 33.36 -0.72 -15.59
N GLU A 607 33.80 -1.67 -14.78
CA GLU A 607 33.30 -1.91 -13.43
C GLU A 607 34.43 -1.84 -12.41
N ALA A 608 34.17 -1.29 -11.22
CA ALA A 608 35.20 -1.11 -10.21
C ALA A 608 34.74 -1.40 -8.78
N VAL A 609 35.71 -1.78 -7.94
CA VAL A 609 35.60 -1.86 -6.48
C VAL A 609 36.54 -0.83 -5.86
N VAL A 610 36.03 -0.05 -4.92
CA VAL A 610 36.83 0.98 -4.23
C VAL A 610 37.32 0.46 -2.88
N ILE A 611 38.62 0.66 -2.61
CA ILE A 611 39.24 0.40 -1.31
C ILE A 611 39.79 1.73 -0.81
N THR A 612 39.32 2.17 0.36
CA THR A 612 39.63 3.51 0.87
C THR A 612 40.09 3.50 2.32
N ALA A 613 40.92 4.46 2.68
CA ALA A 613 41.24 4.76 4.07
C ALA A 613 41.33 6.29 4.26
N SER A 614 40.66 6.78 5.29
CA SER A 614 40.80 8.17 5.72
C SER A 614 42.07 8.31 6.56
N TRP A 615 42.81 9.40 6.40
CA TRP A 615 44.03 9.67 7.17
C TRP A 615 43.73 9.89 8.64
N GLN A 616 42.62 10.55 8.93
CA GLN A 616 42.07 10.65 10.28
C GLN A 616 41.12 9.49 10.58
N SER A 617 41.34 8.84 11.72
CA SER A 617 40.45 7.82 12.28
C SER A 617 39.28 8.47 13.00
N ARG A 618 38.17 7.74 13.16
CA ARG A 618 37.09 8.15 14.08
C ARG A 618 37.54 8.16 15.54
N TRP A 619 38.58 7.40 15.87
CA TRP A 619 39.02 7.22 17.26
C TRP A 619 39.81 8.44 17.73
N LYS A 620 39.42 8.95 18.90
CA LYS A 620 40.02 10.14 19.51
C LYS A 620 40.99 9.81 20.66
N GLY A 621 41.46 8.56 20.75
CA GLY A 621 42.44 8.12 21.75
C GLY A 621 41.89 7.78 23.14
N GLN A 622 40.57 7.63 23.29
CA GLN A 622 39.99 7.12 24.54
C GLN A 622 40.40 5.66 24.74
N ASP A 623 40.96 5.34 25.91
CA ASP A 623 41.41 4.00 26.31
C ASP A 623 42.52 3.40 25.41
N ASP A 624 43.49 4.22 24.98
CA ASP A 624 44.65 3.75 24.22
C ASP A 624 45.57 2.85 25.08
N PRO A 625 45.66 1.53 24.80
CA PRO A 625 46.56 0.64 25.54
C PRO A 625 48.05 0.93 25.29
N PHE A 626 48.37 1.78 24.32
CA PHE A 626 49.73 2.15 23.91
C PHE A 626 49.97 3.67 23.96
N ALA A 627 49.19 4.42 24.75
CA ALA A 627 49.35 5.86 24.89
C ALA A 627 50.81 6.23 25.27
N HIS A 628 51.47 7.04 24.45
CA HIS A 628 52.77 7.60 24.83
C HIS A 628 52.59 8.58 25.99
N VAL A 629 53.52 8.56 26.96
CA VAL A 629 53.49 9.30 28.24
C VAL A 629 53.33 10.83 28.08
N ASN A 630 53.54 11.38 26.89
CA ASN A 630 53.39 12.81 26.58
C ASN A 630 52.12 13.17 25.77
N ALA A 631 51.19 12.23 25.56
CA ALA A 631 49.99 12.43 24.74
C ALA A 631 48.81 13.10 25.48
N THR A 632 49.04 13.71 26.65
CA THR A 632 48.02 14.45 27.41
C THR A 632 47.72 15.85 26.85
N GLU A 633 48.44 16.31 25.83
CA GLU A 633 48.28 17.65 25.24
C GLU A 633 48.03 17.62 23.71
N ALA A 634 47.35 16.60 23.18
CA ALA A 634 46.78 16.71 21.84
C ALA A 634 45.48 17.54 21.92
N SER A 635 45.62 18.85 21.79
CA SER A 635 44.51 19.78 21.57
C SER A 635 43.62 19.28 20.41
N ASN A 636 42.38 18.89 20.69
CA ASN A 636 41.27 18.68 19.73
C ASN A 636 41.44 17.68 18.54
N GLY A 637 42.59 17.04 18.30
CA GLY A 637 42.89 16.32 17.05
C GLY A 637 42.53 14.82 17.02
N ALA A 638 41.91 14.36 15.93
CA ALA A 638 41.65 12.94 15.67
C ALA A 638 42.96 12.13 15.54
N ARG A 639 42.97 10.85 15.98
CA ARG A 639 44.16 9.97 15.83
C ARG A 639 44.36 9.63 14.35
N VAL A 640 45.62 9.51 13.93
CA VAL A 640 45.94 9.07 12.56
C VAL A 640 45.61 7.58 12.38
N ASN A 641 45.00 7.25 11.25
CA ASN A 641 44.65 5.89 10.84
C ASN A 641 45.86 5.16 10.24
N VAL A 642 46.92 5.03 11.03
CA VAL A 642 48.24 4.58 10.56
C VAL A 642 48.17 3.22 9.87
N ARG A 643 47.61 2.21 10.55
CA ARG A 643 47.53 0.85 9.99
C ARG A 643 46.42 0.71 8.96
N GLY A 644 45.39 1.54 8.95
CA GLY A 644 44.41 1.56 7.87
C GLY A 644 45.04 1.99 6.55
N ILE A 645 45.80 3.09 6.56
CA ILE A 645 46.52 3.57 5.36
C ILE A 645 47.57 2.56 4.91
N ALA A 646 48.37 2.03 5.84
CA ALA A 646 49.37 1.02 5.51
C ALA A 646 48.74 -0.27 4.94
N SER A 647 47.58 -0.67 5.46
CA SER A 647 46.82 -1.81 4.90
C SER A 647 46.40 -1.54 3.46
N VAL A 648 45.84 -0.35 3.17
CA VAL A 648 45.42 0.00 1.80
C VAL A 648 46.61 0.06 0.85
N LEU A 649 47.74 0.64 1.26
CA LEU A 649 48.97 0.70 0.43
C LEU A 649 49.55 -0.68 0.16
N ALA A 650 49.64 -1.54 1.18
CA ALA A 650 50.15 -2.90 1.02
C ALA A 650 49.19 -3.77 0.19
N LEU A 651 47.88 -3.64 0.40
CA LEU A 651 46.86 -4.28 -0.44
C LEU A 651 46.89 -3.77 -1.89
N ALA A 652 47.19 -2.49 -2.12
CA ALA A 652 47.33 -1.95 -3.48
C ALA A 652 48.48 -2.62 -4.24
N ARG A 653 49.63 -2.77 -3.58
CA ARG A 653 50.77 -3.51 -4.14
C ARG A 653 50.42 -4.98 -4.39
N TYR A 654 49.75 -5.64 -3.44
CA TYR A 654 49.42 -7.06 -3.56
C TYR A 654 48.33 -7.33 -4.62
N LEU A 655 47.17 -6.67 -4.51
CA LEU A 655 45.99 -6.92 -5.35
C LEU A 655 46.19 -6.52 -6.81
N SER A 656 47.01 -5.50 -7.08
CA SER A 656 47.34 -5.11 -8.47
C SER A 656 48.08 -6.19 -9.25
N THR A 657 48.77 -7.10 -8.57
CA THR A 657 49.44 -8.26 -9.20
C THR A 657 48.51 -9.45 -9.45
N GLN A 658 47.28 -9.42 -8.92
CA GLN A 658 46.37 -10.56 -8.94
C GLN A 658 45.55 -10.63 -10.24
N ALA A 659 45.95 -11.52 -11.15
CA ALA A 659 45.30 -11.67 -12.46
C ALA A 659 43.90 -12.31 -12.43
N HIS A 660 43.42 -12.80 -11.29
CA HIS A 660 42.16 -13.53 -11.18
C HIS A 660 40.95 -12.64 -10.84
N LEU A 661 41.17 -11.34 -10.64
CA LEU A 661 40.10 -10.37 -10.44
C LEU A 661 39.38 -10.09 -11.77
N SER A 662 38.15 -9.60 -11.66
CA SER A 662 37.21 -9.31 -12.76
C SER A 662 36.59 -7.92 -12.65
N LYS A 663 37.09 -7.08 -11.75
CA LYS A 663 36.76 -5.65 -11.64
C LYS A 663 38.03 -4.84 -11.47
N ASP A 664 38.01 -3.59 -11.93
CA ASP A 664 39.10 -2.66 -11.64
C ASP A 664 39.10 -2.32 -10.14
N LEU A 665 40.28 -2.01 -9.62
CA LEU A 665 40.42 -1.55 -8.24
C LEU A 665 40.76 -0.07 -8.23
N ILE A 666 40.05 0.68 -7.39
CA ILE A 666 40.34 2.08 -7.16
C ILE A 666 40.74 2.23 -5.70
N PHE A 667 41.96 2.70 -5.47
CA PHE A 667 42.50 2.98 -4.14
C PHE A 667 42.35 4.47 -3.86
N VAL A 668 41.79 4.84 -2.71
CA VAL A 668 41.60 6.24 -2.31
C VAL A 668 42.13 6.44 -0.90
N ILE A 669 43.03 7.40 -0.71
CA ILE A 669 43.48 7.84 0.60
C ILE A 669 43.11 9.31 0.75
N SER A 670 42.19 9.59 1.67
CA SER A 670 41.68 10.95 1.91
C SER A 670 42.32 11.58 3.14
N ASP A 671 42.68 12.87 3.10
CA ASP A 671 43.36 13.55 4.22
C ASP A 671 42.44 13.81 5.44
N GLY A 672 41.18 14.17 5.20
CA GLY A 672 40.15 14.28 6.26
C GLY A 672 39.53 12.93 6.65
N HIS A 673 38.69 12.91 7.70
CA HIS A 673 37.91 11.71 8.04
C HIS A 673 36.75 11.52 7.05
N LEU A 674 35.87 12.53 6.94
CA LEU A 674 34.70 12.51 6.05
C LEU A 674 34.82 13.52 4.90
N GLU A 675 35.52 14.63 5.10
CA GLU A 675 35.54 15.74 4.14
C GLU A 675 36.17 15.35 2.81
N GLY A 676 37.31 14.65 2.89
CA GLY A 676 38.10 14.28 1.72
C GLY A 676 37.40 13.22 0.88
N ILE A 677 36.84 12.17 1.50
CA ILE A 677 36.11 11.15 0.75
C ILE A 677 34.86 11.71 0.08
N ASN A 678 34.15 12.66 0.73
CA ASN A 678 33.01 13.34 0.13
C ASN A 678 33.42 14.16 -1.09
N ALA A 679 34.54 14.89 -1.00
CA ALA A 679 35.05 15.68 -2.11
C ALA A 679 35.39 14.79 -3.30
N TRP A 680 36.08 13.68 -3.05
CA TRP A 680 36.43 12.70 -4.09
C TRP A 680 35.19 12.05 -4.70
N SER A 681 34.26 11.54 -3.89
CA SER A 681 33.06 10.86 -4.40
C SER A 681 32.15 11.81 -5.16
N SER A 682 31.94 13.03 -4.66
CA SER A 682 31.11 14.06 -5.32
C SER A 682 31.67 14.41 -6.70
N ALA A 683 32.99 14.58 -6.81
CA ALA A 683 33.64 14.84 -8.08
C ALA A 683 33.64 13.61 -9.02
N TYR A 684 33.76 12.39 -8.49
CA TYR A 684 33.72 11.15 -9.26
C TYR A 684 32.35 10.89 -9.89
N PHE A 685 31.26 11.08 -9.12
CA PHE A 685 29.89 10.83 -9.58
C PHE A 685 29.21 12.04 -10.22
N GLY A 686 29.84 13.22 -10.18
CA GLY A 686 29.36 14.45 -10.82
C GLY A 686 28.29 15.21 -10.03
N ASP A 687 28.24 15.05 -8.70
CA ASP A 687 27.26 15.69 -7.80
C ASP A 687 27.97 16.62 -6.80
N VAL A 688 28.57 17.70 -7.32
CA VAL A 688 29.34 18.66 -6.50
C VAL A 688 28.39 19.70 -5.89
N ALA A 689 28.33 19.74 -4.56
CA ALA A 689 27.54 20.71 -3.82
C ALA A 689 28.08 22.15 -3.99
N ALA A 690 27.19 23.15 -3.97
CA ALA A 690 27.53 24.55 -4.23
C ALA A 690 28.59 25.18 -3.29
N GLY A 691 28.82 24.58 -2.12
CA GLY A 691 29.84 25.03 -1.15
C GLY A 691 31.19 24.30 -1.22
N LEU A 692 31.33 23.31 -2.11
CA LEU A 692 32.53 22.50 -2.29
C LEU A 692 33.26 22.91 -3.57
N GLU A 693 34.48 23.38 -3.43
CA GLU A 693 35.40 23.60 -4.54
C GLU A 693 36.34 22.41 -4.64
N VAL A 694 36.30 21.68 -5.76
CA VAL A 694 37.05 20.44 -5.92
C VAL A 694 37.53 20.29 -7.37
N GLU A 695 38.74 19.78 -7.53
CA GLU A 695 39.28 19.43 -8.84
C GLU A 695 38.57 18.19 -9.43
N PRO A 696 38.30 18.15 -10.75
CA PRO A 696 37.64 17.01 -11.38
C PRO A 696 38.50 15.75 -11.29
N VAL A 697 37.86 14.58 -11.19
CA VAL A 697 38.57 13.29 -11.16
C VAL A 697 38.95 12.88 -12.58
N VAL A 698 40.26 12.74 -12.84
CA VAL A 698 40.82 12.43 -14.16
C VAL A 698 40.64 10.95 -14.53
N LEU A 699 40.78 10.04 -13.56
CA LEU A 699 40.64 8.58 -13.75
C LEU A 699 39.19 8.08 -13.58
N GLY A 700 38.20 8.92 -13.90
CA GLY A 700 36.79 8.56 -13.83
C GLY A 700 36.35 7.61 -14.96
N GLY A 701 35.11 7.12 -14.86
CA GLY A 701 34.43 6.41 -15.96
C GLY A 701 34.09 4.94 -15.71
N SER A 702 34.68 4.31 -14.69
CA SER A 702 34.26 2.98 -14.25
C SER A 702 33.02 3.09 -13.35
N GLN A 703 32.05 2.21 -13.55
CA GLN A 703 30.90 2.11 -12.67
C GLN A 703 31.33 1.41 -11.38
N VAL A 704 31.37 2.16 -10.28
CA VAL A 704 31.65 1.59 -8.96
C VAL A 704 30.44 0.78 -8.50
N TRP A 705 30.68 -0.44 -8.01
CA TRP A 705 29.62 -1.32 -7.48
C TRP A 705 29.69 -1.43 -5.96
N ASN A 706 30.89 -1.64 -5.44
CA ASN A 706 31.12 -1.83 -4.01
C ASN A 706 32.28 -0.98 -3.53
N ALA A 707 32.21 -0.56 -2.26
CA ALA A 707 33.33 0.11 -1.61
C ALA A 707 33.56 -0.40 -0.19
N ILE A 708 34.81 -0.46 0.22
CA ILE A 708 35.21 -0.83 1.58
C ILE A 708 36.18 0.22 2.12
N SER A 709 35.86 0.77 3.30
CA SER A 709 36.72 1.71 3.99
C SER A 709 37.36 1.05 5.22
N ILE A 710 38.66 1.22 5.40
CA ILE A 710 39.42 0.63 6.51
C ILE A 710 39.79 1.72 7.52
N ASP A 711 39.32 1.57 8.76
CA ASP A 711 39.70 2.41 9.90
C ASP A 711 40.38 1.54 10.97
N TYR A 712 41.71 1.55 10.96
CA TYR A 712 42.57 0.74 11.81
C TYR A 712 43.72 1.59 12.38
N PRO A 713 43.48 2.27 13.53
CA PRO A 713 44.43 3.26 14.06
C PRO A 713 45.53 2.69 14.98
N ALA A 714 45.35 1.51 15.56
CA ALA A 714 46.25 0.95 16.59
C ALA A 714 47.08 -0.25 16.08
N ASP A 715 48.02 -0.73 16.89
CA ASP A 715 48.91 -1.81 16.47
C ASP A 715 48.25 -3.17 16.30
N SER A 716 47.23 -3.43 17.10
CA SER A 716 46.45 -4.66 17.07
C SER A 716 45.01 -4.34 17.46
N PHE A 717 44.12 -5.31 17.25
CA PHE A 717 42.71 -5.14 17.57
C PHE A 717 42.09 -6.40 18.19
N SER A 718 40.99 -6.19 18.91
CA SER A 718 40.25 -7.25 19.62
C SER A 718 39.00 -7.71 18.87
N SER A 719 38.29 -6.78 18.24
CA SER A 719 37.12 -7.04 17.40
C SER A 719 37.00 -6.02 16.26
N LEU A 720 36.16 -6.32 15.28
CA LEU A 720 35.82 -5.43 14.18
C LEU A 720 34.40 -4.90 14.36
N VAL A 721 34.24 -3.59 14.23
CA VAL A 721 32.94 -2.93 14.21
C VAL A 721 32.58 -2.60 12.77
N VAL A 722 31.51 -3.19 12.27
CA VAL A 722 30.99 -2.89 10.93
C VAL A 722 30.08 -1.66 11.00
N GLN A 723 30.46 -0.61 10.29
CA GLN A 723 29.68 0.60 10.10
C GLN A 723 29.03 0.55 8.72
N TYR A 724 27.73 0.78 8.70
CA TYR A 724 26.92 0.64 7.49
C TYR A 724 25.80 1.70 7.39
N GLU A 725 25.56 2.45 8.46
CA GLU A 725 24.53 3.48 8.50
C GLU A 725 24.91 4.66 7.58
N GLY A 726 24.16 4.86 6.50
CA GLY A 726 24.34 5.96 5.56
C GLY A 726 23.60 7.24 5.93
N PHE A 727 23.72 8.22 5.04
CA PHE A 727 23.02 9.50 5.17
C PHE A 727 21.51 9.32 5.02
N ASP A 728 20.75 10.14 5.75
CA ASP A 728 19.28 10.20 5.69
C ASP A 728 18.56 8.84 5.84
N GLY A 729 19.19 7.88 6.53
CA GLY A 729 18.63 6.55 6.75
C GLY A 729 18.80 5.57 5.59
N GLN A 730 19.66 5.90 4.61
CA GLN A 730 20.09 4.96 3.57
C GLN A 730 20.94 3.84 4.18
N LEU A 731 20.82 2.65 3.61
CA LEU A 731 21.53 1.45 4.04
C LEU A 731 22.08 0.73 2.80
N PRO A 732 23.23 0.04 2.92
CA PRO A 732 23.76 -0.75 1.84
C PRO A 732 22.96 -2.04 1.75
N ASN A 733 23.09 -2.73 0.62
CA ASN A 733 22.58 -4.08 0.49
C ASN A 733 23.09 -4.97 1.63
N MET A 734 22.18 -5.70 2.28
CA MET A 734 22.51 -6.54 3.45
C MET A 734 23.57 -7.60 3.13
N ASP A 735 23.67 -8.07 1.89
CA ASP A 735 24.66 -9.06 1.48
C ASP A 735 26.10 -8.54 1.58
N ALA A 736 26.33 -7.22 1.45
CA ALA A 736 27.65 -6.64 1.66
C ALA A 736 28.10 -6.81 3.12
N ILE A 737 27.19 -6.62 4.06
CA ILE A 737 27.42 -6.83 5.50
C ILE A 737 27.54 -8.33 5.81
N ASN A 738 26.63 -9.14 5.27
CA ASN A 738 26.63 -10.58 5.55
C ASN A 738 27.88 -11.27 4.99
N THR A 739 28.41 -10.77 3.86
CA THR A 739 29.68 -11.22 3.28
C THR A 739 30.83 -10.99 4.25
N ILE A 740 30.99 -9.77 4.78
CA ILE A 740 32.09 -9.49 5.72
C ILE A 740 31.95 -10.29 7.02
N VAL A 741 30.71 -10.46 7.50
CA VAL A 741 30.42 -11.27 8.70
C VAL A 741 30.82 -12.73 8.51
N ARG A 742 30.44 -13.33 7.38
CA ARG A 742 30.81 -14.72 7.06
C ARG A 742 32.30 -14.92 6.81
N ILE A 743 32.95 -13.96 6.17
CA ILE A 743 34.40 -14.03 5.94
C ILE A 743 35.15 -14.00 7.27
N ALA A 744 34.81 -13.08 8.18
CA ALA A 744 35.48 -13.00 9.47
C ALA A 744 35.35 -14.27 10.31
N ASP A 745 34.21 -14.98 10.23
CA ASP A 745 34.02 -16.28 10.86
C ASP A 745 34.97 -17.36 10.27
N SER A 746 35.29 -17.26 8.96
CA SER A 746 36.12 -18.21 8.23
C SER A 746 37.64 -17.93 8.29
N VAL A 747 38.04 -16.68 8.58
CA VAL A 747 39.45 -16.32 8.74
C VAL A 747 40.02 -17.00 9.99
N ALA A 748 41.29 -17.42 9.92
CA ALA A 748 41.97 -18.09 11.04
C ALA A 748 41.82 -17.28 12.35
N GLY A 749 41.33 -17.93 13.40
CA GLY A 749 41.07 -17.30 14.70
C GLY A 749 39.65 -16.75 14.89
N SER A 750 38.80 -16.74 13.85
CA SER A 750 37.40 -16.26 13.86
C SER A 750 37.25 -14.88 14.51
N ILE A 751 37.49 -13.83 13.73
CA ILE A 751 37.52 -12.45 14.20
C ILE A 751 36.12 -12.06 14.74
N PRO A 752 35.99 -11.63 16.01
CA PRO A 752 34.72 -11.16 16.53
C PRO A 752 34.26 -9.92 15.77
N ILE A 753 33.00 -9.93 15.32
CA ILE A 753 32.36 -8.76 14.74
C ILE A 753 31.26 -8.28 15.67
N ASP A 754 31.28 -6.97 15.91
CA ASP A 754 30.29 -6.25 16.67
C ASP A 754 29.64 -5.17 15.79
N LEU A 755 28.43 -4.75 16.17
CA LEU A 755 27.83 -3.54 15.58
C LEU A 755 28.23 -2.30 16.36
N GLU A 756 28.71 -2.40 17.61
CA GLU A 756 29.00 -1.29 18.51
C GLU A 756 30.34 -1.49 19.24
N GLN A 757 31.02 -0.39 19.56
CA GLN A 757 32.35 -0.40 20.20
C GLN A 757 32.30 -0.70 21.72
N SER A 758 31.16 -0.49 22.40
CA SER A 758 31.10 -0.51 23.87
C SER A 758 30.48 -1.80 24.43
N LYS A 759 31.24 -2.50 25.28
CA LYS A 759 30.69 -3.46 26.26
C LYS A 759 30.03 -2.69 27.40
N ALA A 760 28.92 -2.01 27.12
CA ALA A 760 28.18 -1.29 28.13
C ALA A 760 27.64 -2.26 29.20
N THR A 761 27.72 -1.87 30.47
CA THR A 761 27.13 -2.63 31.58
C THR A 761 25.64 -2.83 31.32
N SER A 762 25.17 -4.08 31.35
CA SER A 762 23.76 -4.38 31.10
C SER A 762 22.84 -3.67 32.11
N LEU A 763 22.00 -2.78 31.57
CA LEU A 763 21.04 -1.94 32.29
C LEU A 763 19.83 -2.74 32.78
N LEU A 764 19.46 -3.83 32.09
CA LEU A 764 18.29 -4.64 32.44
C LEU A 764 18.67 -5.83 33.35
N LYS A 765 19.86 -6.38 33.19
CA LYS A 765 20.32 -7.57 33.91
C LYS A 765 20.43 -7.36 35.42
N GLN A 766 21.01 -6.22 35.85
CA GLN A 766 21.15 -5.90 37.27
C GLN A 766 19.79 -5.72 38.00
N PRO A 767 18.84 -4.89 37.51
CA PRO A 767 17.54 -4.77 38.16
C PRO A 767 16.71 -6.06 38.07
N ALA A 768 16.81 -6.83 36.99
CA ALA A 768 16.17 -8.15 36.90
C ALA A 768 16.71 -9.11 37.97
N HIS A 769 18.03 -9.14 38.18
CA HIS A 769 18.65 -9.91 39.27
C HIS A 769 18.18 -9.45 40.65
N ARG A 770 18.13 -8.13 40.91
CA ARG A 770 17.64 -7.58 42.19
C ARG A 770 16.17 -7.92 42.44
N LEU A 771 15.33 -7.89 41.40
CA LEU A 771 13.91 -8.24 41.50
C LEU A 771 13.74 -9.74 41.77
N ALA A 772 14.48 -10.59 41.06
CA ALA A 772 14.46 -12.04 41.24
C ALA A 772 14.91 -12.43 42.66
N GLN A 773 15.98 -11.79 43.16
CA GLN A 773 16.43 -11.93 44.54
C GLN A 773 15.37 -11.47 45.56
N ARG A 774 14.67 -10.35 45.32
CA ARG A 774 13.57 -9.88 46.17
C ARG A 774 12.36 -10.83 46.18
N LEU A 775 12.13 -11.54 45.08
CA LEU A 775 11.04 -12.51 44.94
C LEU A 775 11.44 -13.94 45.37
N GLY A 776 12.70 -14.16 45.78
CA GLY A 776 13.21 -15.48 46.18
C GLY A 776 13.38 -16.46 45.02
N ILE A 777 13.47 -15.98 43.78
CA ILE A 777 13.57 -16.79 42.55
C ILE A 777 14.96 -16.58 41.93
N SER A 778 15.66 -17.66 41.55
CA SER A 778 16.89 -17.56 40.75
C SER A 778 16.55 -17.40 39.26
N LEU A 779 17.24 -16.47 38.58
CA LEU A 779 17.09 -16.33 37.12
C LEU A 779 17.71 -17.56 36.43
N ARG A 780 16.98 -18.15 35.48
CA ARG A 780 17.56 -19.19 34.61
C ARG A 780 18.59 -18.55 33.66
N ALA A 781 19.67 -19.28 33.39
CA ALA A 781 20.72 -18.83 32.46
C ALA A 781 20.18 -18.46 31.07
N ASP A 782 19.16 -19.18 30.58
CA ASP A 782 18.51 -18.89 29.30
C ASP A 782 17.84 -17.51 29.27
N VAL A 783 17.17 -17.13 30.38
CA VAL A 783 16.49 -15.83 30.51
C VAL A 783 17.52 -14.71 30.62
N GLU A 784 18.63 -14.96 31.30
CA GLU A 784 19.75 -14.02 31.41
C GLU A 784 20.40 -13.75 30.05
N TYR A 785 20.62 -14.80 29.26
CA TYR A 785 21.11 -14.67 27.88
C TYR A 785 20.12 -13.93 26.96
N GLU A 786 18.82 -14.20 27.10
CA GLU A 786 17.79 -13.51 26.32
C GLU A 786 17.66 -12.03 26.68
N LEU A 787 17.75 -11.68 27.96
CA LEU A 787 17.77 -10.30 28.43
C LEU A 787 18.96 -9.54 27.85
N ASP A 788 20.14 -10.18 27.86
CA ASP A 788 21.34 -9.60 27.30
C ASP A 788 21.23 -9.43 25.79
N SER A 789 20.77 -10.45 25.07
CA SER A 789 20.55 -10.38 23.61
C SER A 789 19.49 -9.34 23.22
N TYR A 790 18.42 -9.20 23.99
CA TYR A 790 17.40 -8.17 23.80
C TYR A 790 18.00 -6.78 24.03
N GLU A 791 18.77 -6.59 25.09
CA GLU A 791 19.41 -5.30 25.39
C GLU A 791 20.40 -4.88 24.30
N HIS A 792 21.23 -5.82 23.82
CA HIS A 792 22.10 -5.58 22.66
C HIS A 792 21.28 -5.22 21.41
N GLY A 793 20.18 -5.93 21.16
CA GLY A 793 19.26 -5.61 20.06
C GLY A 793 18.64 -4.22 20.17
N VAL A 794 18.23 -3.81 21.37
CA VAL A 794 17.71 -2.46 21.64
C VAL A 794 18.78 -1.40 21.38
N ARG A 795 20.01 -1.60 21.86
CA ARG A 795 21.10 -0.64 21.65
C ARG A 795 21.47 -0.52 20.18
N ALA A 796 21.61 -1.64 19.47
CA ALA A 796 21.87 -1.65 18.04
C ALA A 796 20.75 -0.93 17.25
N ALA A 797 19.49 -1.22 17.59
CA ALA A 797 18.34 -0.55 17.01
C ALA A 797 18.33 0.95 17.29
N LEU A 798 18.57 1.37 18.53
CA LEU A 798 18.61 2.79 18.92
C LEU A 798 19.78 3.53 18.27
N ARG A 799 20.94 2.88 18.11
CA ARG A 799 22.07 3.44 17.37
C ARG A 799 21.70 3.68 15.92
N GLN A 800 21.26 2.64 15.20
CA GLN A 800 20.89 2.76 13.79
C GLN A 800 19.77 3.81 13.60
N PHE A 801 18.80 3.82 14.51
CA PHE A 801 17.72 4.79 14.54
C PHE A 801 18.22 6.22 14.83
N GLY A 802 19.19 6.38 15.73
CA GLY A 802 19.84 7.66 16.03
C GLY A 802 20.56 8.25 14.83
N HIS A 803 21.36 7.44 14.13
CA HIS A 803 22.00 7.83 12.86
C HIS A 803 20.96 8.24 11.81
N GLY A 804 19.88 7.46 11.67
CA GLY A 804 18.79 7.77 10.75
C GLY A 804 18.08 9.08 11.08
N VAL A 805 17.76 9.35 12.35
CA VAL A 805 17.11 10.60 12.78
C VAL A 805 18.02 11.80 12.54
N ALA A 806 19.29 11.67 12.93
CA ALA A 806 20.24 12.75 12.79
C ALA A 806 20.72 12.95 11.34
N GLY A 807 20.44 11.98 10.46
CA GLY A 807 20.72 12.05 9.02
C GLY A 807 22.20 11.91 8.68
N HIS A 808 23.07 11.61 9.66
CA HIS A 808 24.51 11.47 9.45
C HIS A 808 24.92 10.01 9.24
N ALA A 809 25.88 9.80 8.35
CA ALA A 809 26.52 8.50 8.20
C ALA A 809 27.34 8.11 9.44
N SER A 810 27.60 6.83 9.63
CA SER A 810 28.49 6.35 10.70
C SER A 810 29.97 6.33 10.31
N GLY A 811 30.30 6.53 9.03
CA GLY A 811 31.66 6.62 8.51
C GLY A 811 31.74 7.00 7.02
N PRO A 812 32.94 6.96 6.42
CA PRO A 812 33.22 7.34 5.02
C PRO A 812 32.33 6.65 3.97
N HIS A 813 31.89 5.42 4.25
CA HIS A 813 31.05 4.64 3.34
C HIS A 813 29.71 5.32 2.98
N GLY A 814 29.18 6.21 3.84
CA GLY A 814 27.88 6.82 3.63
C GLY A 814 27.78 7.69 2.37
N PHE A 815 28.90 8.24 1.89
CA PHE A 815 28.91 9.03 0.65
C PHE A 815 28.74 8.19 -0.61
N PHE A 816 29.18 6.94 -0.58
CA PHE A 816 28.98 5.99 -1.69
C PHE A 816 27.52 5.56 -1.82
N GLN A 817 26.80 5.41 -0.70
CA GLN A 817 25.41 4.94 -0.70
C GLN A 817 24.47 5.93 -1.41
N ARG A 818 24.75 7.24 -1.34
CA ARG A 818 24.02 8.29 -2.08
C ARG A 818 24.02 8.06 -3.59
N HIS A 819 25.06 7.40 -4.10
CA HIS A 819 25.25 7.09 -5.51
C HIS A 819 24.93 5.61 -5.83
N HIS A 820 24.17 4.94 -4.96
CA HIS A 820 23.80 3.53 -5.10
C HIS A 820 25.01 2.59 -5.20
N VAL A 821 26.08 2.91 -4.47
CA VAL A 821 27.24 2.02 -4.28
C VAL A 821 27.15 1.37 -2.91
N ASP A 822 27.16 0.04 -2.89
CA ASP A 822 27.06 -0.73 -1.66
C ASP A 822 28.39 -0.67 -0.91
N ALA A 823 28.42 0.12 0.16
CA ALA A 823 29.64 0.44 0.87
C ALA A 823 29.54 0.20 2.39
N ILE A 824 30.65 -0.25 2.97
CA ILE A 824 30.82 -0.47 4.41
C ILE A 824 32.14 0.12 4.91
N THR A 825 32.18 0.54 6.16
CA THR A 825 33.43 0.89 6.86
C THR A 825 33.69 -0.14 7.95
N ILE A 826 34.91 -0.68 7.98
CA ILE A 826 35.36 -1.58 9.03
C ILE A 826 36.24 -0.79 9.99
N TYR A 827 35.82 -0.75 11.25
CA TYR A 827 36.61 -0.15 12.31
C TYR A 827 37.24 -1.24 13.19
N ALA A 828 38.56 -1.25 13.28
CA ALA A 828 39.30 -2.18 14.14
C ALA A 828 39.43 -1.59 15.55
N VAL A 829 38.84 -2.26 16.55
CA VAL A 829 38.83 -1.79 17.95
C VAL A 829 40.22 -1.93 18.56
N PRO A 830 40.89 -0.82 18.93
CA PRO A 830 42.23 -0.85 19.51
C PRO A 830 42.36 -1.80 20.70
N ALA A 831 43.32 -2.71 20.65
CA ALA A 831 43.65 -3.62 21.75
C ALA A 831 45.07 -4.17 21.59
N THR A 832 45.59 -4.84 22.62
CA THR A 832 46.92 -5.48 22.59
C THR A 832 47.00 -6.76 21.76
N GLY A 833 45.91 -7.19 21.12
CA GLY A 833 45.85 -8.42 20.33
C GLY A 833 44.62 -9.28 20.66
N PRO A 834 44.29 -10.29 19.83
CA PRO A 834 45.23 -11.12 19.07
C PRO A 834 45.33 -10.84 17.56
N TYR A 835 44.59 -9.86 17.01
CA TYR A 835 44.48 -9.65 15.56
C TYR A 835 45.31 -8.46 15.06
N GLY A 836 45.75 -8.53 13.80
CA GLY A 836 46.64 -7.54 13.16
C GLY A 836 46.58 -7.56 11.64
N PHE A 837 47.61 -7.06 10.94
CA PHE A 837 47.66 -6.97 9.47
C PHE A 837 47.38 -8.28 8.74
N PHE A 838 47.85 -9.42 9.27
CA PHE A 838 47.58 -10.73 8.69
C PHE A 838 46.07 -10.99 8.56
N HIS A 839 45.31 -10.66 9.59
CA HIS A 839 43.86 -10.88 9.65
C HIS A 839 43.12 -9.86 8.80
N MET A 840 43.53 -8.59 8.84
CA MET A 840 42.93 -7.51 8.04
C MET A 840 43.12 -7.73 6.54
N GLY A 841 44.34 -8.07 6.10
CA GLY A 841 44.63 -8.31 4.68
C GLY A 841 43.85 -9.50 4.12
N ARG A 842 43.77 -10.61 4.87
CA ARG A 842 42.97 -11.79 4.46
C ARG A 842 41.47 -11.51 4.39
N LEU A 843 40.96 -10.73 5.33
CA LEU A 843 39.55 -10.31 5.35
C LEU A 843 39.22 -9.46 4.10
N VAL A 844 40.03 -8.45 3.81
CA VAL A 844 39.80 -7.52 2.70
C VAL A 844 40.04 -8.21 1.35
N GLU A 845 41.08 -9.03 1.20
CA GLU A 845 41.28 -9.84 -0.02
C GLU A 845 40.05 -10.73 -0.28
N SER A 846 39.57 -11.46 0.74
CA SER A 846 38.40 -12.33 0.58
C SER A 846 37.15 -11.53 0.20
N PHE A 847 36.95 -10.34 0.79
CA PHE A 847 35.85 -9.45 0.44
C PHE A 847 35.93 -8.97 -1.00
N VAL A 848 37.10 -8.50 -1.45
CA VAL A 848 37.34 -8.05 -2.83
C VAL A 848 37.11 -9.19 -3.81
N ARG A 849 37.55 -10.41 -3.49
CA ARG A 849 37.27 -11.60 -4.31
C ARG A 849 35.78 -11.89 -4.43
N SER A 850 35.04 -11.83 -3.33
CA SER A 850 33.58 -12.01 -3.34
C SER A 850 32.86 -10.94 -4.19
N MET A 851 33.24 -9.67 -4.06
CA MET A 851 32.65 -8.58 -4.86
C MET A 851 33.07 -8.63 -6.34
N SER A 852 34.28 -9.11 -6.61
CA SER A 852 34.76 -9.33 -7.97
C SER A 852 33.88 -10.36 -8.70
N ASN A 853 33.46 -11.43 -8.03
CA ASN A 853 32.63 -12.49 -8.62
C ASN A 853 31.23 -12.05 -9.06
N LEU A 854 30.74 -10.89 -8.59
CA LEU A 854 29.43 -10.38 -8.98
C LEU A 854 29.39 -10.14 -10.50
N ILE A 855 28.37 -10.67 -11.17
CA ILE A 855 28.11 -10.42 -12.61
C ILE A 855 27.13 -9.25 -12.77
N GLU A 856 26.37 -8.95 -11.72
CA GLU A 856 25.40 -7.88 -11.66
C GLU A 856 25.44 -7.19 -10.30
N ARG A 857 24.91 -5.97 -10.24
CA ARG A 857 24.78 -5.23 -8.98
C ARG A 857 23.85 -5.97 -8.02
N LEU A 858 24.15 -5.91 -6.73
CA LEU A 858 23.31 -6.52 -5.70
C LEU A 858 21.92 -5.87 -5.76
N HIS A 859 20.88 -6.66 -6.02
CA HIS A 859 19.51 -6.14 -6.14
C HIS A 859 18.43 -7.11 -5.62
N HIS A 860 18.79 -8.37 -5.33
CA HIS A 860 17.86 -9.38 -4.81
C HIS A 860 17.72 -9.35 -3.27
N SER A 861 18.74 -8.92 -2.54
CA SER A 861 18.68 -8.82 -1.06
C SER A 861 17.96 -7.57 -0.55
N GLN A 862 17.84 -7.45 0.77
CA GLN A 862 17.10 -6.39 1.44
C GLN A 862 17.90 -5.09 1.54
N PHE A 863 17.28 -3.96 1.14
CA PHE A 863 17.81 -2.60 1.30
C PHE A 863 17.23 -1.84 2.51
N PHE A 864 16.17 -2.38 3.12
CA PHE A 864 15.55 -1.80 4.31
C PHE A 864 15.42 -2.86 5.39
N TYR A 865 16.23 -2.72 6.44
CA TYR A 865 16.30 -3.65 7.56
C TYR A 865 16.78 -2.93 8.81
N LEU A 866 16.51 -3.54 9.96
CA LEU A 866 17.07 -3.12 11.26
C LEU A 866 17.99 -4.24 11.76
N LEU A 867 19.29 -4.00 11.87
CA LEU A 867 20.23 -5.00 12.39
C LEU A 867 20.24 -4.95 13.92
N LEU A 868 19.78 -6.03 14.54
CA LEU A 868 19.81 -6.18 16.01
C LEU A 868 21.14 -6.79 16.47
N SER A 869 21.76 -7.61 15.61
CA SER A 869 23.10 -8.15 15.79
C SER A 869 23.71 -8.43 14.41
N PRO A 870 25.03 -8.68 14.31
CA PRO A 870 25.66 -9.02 13.03
C PRO A 870 25.05 -10.26 12.35
N ARG A 871 24.32 -11.08 13.11
CA ARG A 871 23.70 -12.33 12.67
C ARG A 871 22.18 -12.31 12.70
N ARG A 872 21.54 -11.21 13.12
CA ARG A 872 20.07 -11.09 13.18
C ARG A 872 19.57 -9.72 12.76
N PHE A 873 18.53 -9.73 11.93
CA PHE A 873 17.89 -8.52 11.43
C PHE A 873 16.36 -8.60 11.57
N VAL A 874 15.70 -7.45 11.58
CA VAL A 874 14.24 -7.32 11.48
C VAL A 874 13.90 -6.79 10.09
N PRO A 875 13.06 -7.51 9.31
CA PRO A 875 12.57 -7.02 8.03
C PRO A 875 11.75 -5.72 8.17
N ILE A 876 11.90 -4.79 7.24
CA ILE A 876 11.15 -3.52 7.26
C ILE A 876 9.63 -3.71 7.31
N GLY A 877 9.09 -4.80 6.72
CA GLY A 877 7.66 -5.08 6.73
C GLY A 877 7.06 -5.21 8.14
N ILE A 878 7.90 -5.49 9.16
CA ILE A 878 7.51 -5.49 10.57
C ILE A 878 7.78 -4.12 11.19
N ALA A 879 8.97 -3.55 10.95
CA ALA A 879 9.37 -2.27 11.56
C ALA A 879 8.46 -1.10 11.12
N ILE A 880 8.11 -1.02 9.82
CA ILE A 880 7.29 0.07 9.23
C ILE A 880 5.88 0.18 9.84
N LEU A 881 5.40 -0.87 10.51
CA LEU A 881 4.09 -0.86 11.15
C LEU A 881 3.99 0.21 12.25
N VAL A 882 5.09 0.57 12.90
CA VAL A 882 5.11 1.61 13.95
C VAL A 882 4.71 2.99 13.40
N PRO A 883 5.45 3.61 12.47
CA PRO A 883 5.07 4.89 11.90
C PRO A 883 3.78 4.80 11.08
N LEU A 884 3.45 3.64 10.49
CA LEU A 884 2.18 3.44 9.80
C LEU A 884 0.98 3.55 10.73
N PHE A 885 0.99 2.86 11.88
CA PHE A 885 -0.10 2.94 12.86
C PHE A 885 -0.23 4.34 13.46
N LEU A 886 0.90 5.01 13.74
CA LEU A 886 0.88 6.40 14.19
C LEU A 886 0.32 7.34 13.12
N SER A 887 0.72 7.20 11.85
CA SER A 887 0.21 7.98 10.71
C SER A 887 -1.30 7.81 10.52
N ILE A 888 -1.80 6.58 10.55
CA ILE A 888 -3.24 6.29 10.44
C ILE A 888 -3.99 6.93 11.62
N SER A 889 -3.44 6.83 12.83
CA SER A 889 -4.05 7.42 14.03
C SER A 889 -4.11 8.96 13.99
N LEU A 890 -3.04 9.62 13.53
CA LEU A 890 -2.99 11.06 13.28
C LEU A 890 -4.04 11.47 12.24
N THR A 891 -4.12 10.74 11.12
CA THR A 891 -5.06 10.99 10.03
C THR A 891 -6.52 10.85 10.48
N ILE A 892 -6.85 9.78 11.21
CA ILE A 892 -8.18 9.57 11.79
C ILE A 892 -8.53 10.70 12.76
N SER A 893 -7.56 11.16 13.57
CA SER A 893 -7.77 12.26 14.52
C SER A 893 -8.07 13.57 13.80
N GLY A 894 -7.37 13.89 12.71
CA GLY A 894 -7.65 15.04 11.87
C GLY A 894 -9.03 14.99 11.21
N PHE A 895 -9.41 13.84 10.63
CA PHE A 895 -10.74 13.66 10.05
C PHE A 895 -11.86 13.76 11.09
N ALA A 896 -11.66 13.19 12.30
CA ALA A 896 -12.63 13.28 13.37
C ALA A 896 -12.89 14.74 13.77
N SER A 897 -11.84 15.54 13.98
CA SER A 897 -11.96 16.97 14.28
C SER A 897 -12.59 17.76 13.14
N TRP A 898 -12.27 17.45 11.88
CA TRP A 898 -12.90 18.05 10.71
C TRP A 898 -14.41 17.79 10.64
N LEU A 899 -14.84 16.54 10.90
CA LEU A 899 -16.25 16.14 10.90
C LEU A 899 -17.02 16.74 12.08
N GLU A 900 -16.40 16.89 13.24
CA GLU A 900 -17.01 17.58 14.39
C GLU A 900 -17.32 19.05 14.06
N GLN A 901 -16.41 19.73 13.35
CA GLN A 901 -16.65 21.10 12.88
C GLN A 901 -17.75 21.19 11.82
N GLU A 902 -17.88 20.20 10.94
CA GLU A 902 -19.02 20.11 10.01
C GLU A 902 -20.34 19.96 10.75
N ALA A 903 -20.38 19.15 11.82
CA ALA A 903 -21.59 18.98 12.63
C ALA A 903 -22.01 20.30 13.32
N LYS A 904 -21.05 21.05 13.89
CA LYS A 904 -21.29 22.38 14.48
C LYS A 904 -21.74 23.40 13.43
N SER A 905 -21.05 23.47 12.28
CA SER A 905 -21.43 24.34 11.16
C SER A 905 -22.82 24.01 10.61
N LYS A 906 -23.18 22.72 10.55
CA LYS A 906 -24.51 22.29 10.11
C LYS A 906 -25.61 22.71 11.09
N LYS A 907 -25.35 22.66 12.40
CA LYS A 907 -26.30 23.13 13.43
C LYS A 907 -26.55 24.63 13.28
N LEU A 908 -25.48 25.45 13.24
CA LEU A 908 -25.60 26.90 13.06
C LEU A 908 -26.33 27.29 11.75
N ARG A 909 -26.04 26.57 10.65
CA ARG A 909 -26.75 26.76 9.39
C ARG A 909 -28.23 26.42 9.47
N HIS A 910 -28.61 25.51 10.38
CA HIS A 910 -30.00 25.16 10.63
C HIS A 910 -30.68 26.24 11.48
N ASP A 911 -30.00 26.75 12.50
CA ASP A 911 -30.50 27.83 13.34
C ASP A 911 -30.78 29.10 12.50
N VAL A 912 -29.86 29.45 11.56
CA VAL A 912 -30.06 30.55 10.58
C VAL A 912 -31.17 30.25 9.56
N LEU A 913 -31.42 28.98 9.24
CA LEU A 913 -32.55 28.60 8.39
C LEU A 913 -33.89 28.76 9.11
N GLU A 914 -33.92 28.52 10.42
CA GLU A 914 -35.14 28.65 11.22
C GLU A 914 -35.55 30.12 11.37
N THR A 915 -34.59 31.05 11.50
CA THR A 915 -34.89 32.50 11.48
C THR A 915 -35.41 32.99 10.13
N LEU A 916 -35.06 32.30 9.04
CA LEU A 916 -35.55 32.61 7.70
C LEU A 916 -36.97 32.10 7.41
N LYS A 917 -37.51 31.15 8.18
CA LYS A 917 -38.88 30.65 8.02
C LYS A 917 -39.90 31.60 8.68
N ASP A 918 -40.82 32.16 7.90
CA ASP A 918 -42.04 32.77 8.46
C ASP A 918 -43.15 31.69 8.58
N ALA A 919 -44.10 31.89 9.50
CA ALA A 919 -45.14 30.93 9.88
C ALA A 919 -46.11 30.53 8.75
N GLN A 920 -46.03 31.16 7.58
CA GLN A 920 -46.80 30.83 6.38
C GLN A 920 -45.85 30.56 5.21
N GLN A 921 -45.43 29.30 5.02
CA GLN A 921 -45.11 28.82 3.67
C GLN A 921 -45.16 27.30 3.55
N ASP A 922 -45.92 26.91 2.52
CA ASP A 922 -46.14 25.64 1.84
C ASP A 922 -45.35 24.42 2.29
N ALA A 923 -46.11 23.38 2.67
CA ALA A 923 -45.67 22.02 2.95
C ALA A 923 -45.04 21.27 1.74
N GLY A 924 -44.84 21.95 0.60
CA GLY A 924 -44.42 21.37 -0.67
C GLY A 924 -42.90 21.40 -0.95
N ASP A 925 -42.14 22.34 -0.38
CA ASP A 925 -40.77 22.59 -0.83
C ASP A 925 -39.70 21.83 -0.01
N VAL A 926 -39.05 20.85 -0.64
CA VAL A 926 -38.06 19.98 0.02
C VAL A 926 -36.74 20.74 0.22
N GLN A 927 -36.46 21.15 1.47
CA GLN A 927 -35.19 21.78 1.82
C GLN A 927 -33.97 20.93 1.37
N PRO A 928 -32.99 21.51 0.65
CA PRO A 928 -31.79 20.80 0.21
C PRO A 928 -30.88 20.43 1.40
N GLU A 929 -30.34 19.20 1.39
CA GLU A 929 -29.63 18.58 2.54
C GLU A 929 -28.34 19.30 2.99
N ALA A 930 -27.76 20.11 2.12
CA ALA A 930 -26.83 21.17 2.47
C ALA A 930 -27.36 22.42 1.73
N PRO A 931 -27.49 23.64 2.28
CA PRO A 931 -27.90 24.84 1.51
C PRO A 931 -26.69 25.74 1.10
N THR A 932 -26.66 26.34 -0.11
CA THR A 932 -25.44 26.83 -0.84
C THR A 932 -25.38 28.29 -0.56
N MET A 933 -24.21 28.89 -0.57
CA MET A 933 -24.17 30.35 -0.47
C MET A 933 -25.05 31.01 -1.55
N SER A 934 -25.09 30.48 -2.77
CA SER A 934 -26.03 30.93 -3.81
C SER A 934 -27.51 30.67 -3.46
N TRP A 935 -27.85 29.50 -2.92
CA TRP A 935 -29.22 29.17 -2.55
C TRP A 935 -29.72 29.97 -1.35
N TYR A 936 -28.85 30.17 -0.35
CA TYR A 936 -29.14 31.01 0.80
C TYR A 936 -29.28 32.46 0.37
N ARG A 937 -28.38 32.96 -0.47
CA ARG A 937 -28.46 34.30 -1.07
C ARG A 937 -29.77 34.47 -1.84
N GLN A 938 -30.15 33.48 -2.65
CA GLN A 938 -31.42 33.51 -3.38
C GLN A 938 -32.62 33.56 -2.42
N LYS A 939 -32.65 32.74 -1.36
CA LYS A 939 -33.74 32.77 -0.36
C LYS A 939 -33.76 34.05 0.47
N LEU A 940 -32.60 34.63 0.76
CA LEU A 940 -32.48 35.92 1.43
C LEU A 940 -33.01 37.06 0.53
N VAL A 941 -32.66 37.03 -0.76
CA VAL A 941 -33.15 37.96 -1.78
C VAL A 941 -34.67 37.81 -1.96
N GLU A 942 -35.18 36.59 -2.11
CA GLU A 942 -36.62 36.30 -2.18
C GLU A 942 -37.36 36.84 -0.94
N LYS A 943 -36.83 36.63 0.27
CA LYS A 943 -37.42 37.14 1.52
C LYS A 943 -37.37 38.67 1.61
N SER A 944 -36.27 39.29 1.20
CA SER A 944 -36.13 40.77 1.18
C SER A 944 -37.07 41.42 0.16
N LEU A 945 -37.25 40.80 -1.03
CA LEU A 945 -38.18 41.27 -2.06
C LEU A 945 -39.64 41.11 -1.63
N ALA A 946 -39.96 40.05 -0.88
CA ALA A 946 -41.31 39.80 -0.38
C ALA A 946 -41.75 40.74 0.76
N ARG A 947 -40.81 41.37 1.48
CA ARG A 947 -41.08 42.29 2.61
C ARG A 947 -40.99 43.79 2.27
N GLY A 948 -40.54 44.17 1.07
CA GLY A 948 -40.38 45.58 0.66
C GLY A 948 -38.97 46.15 0.91
N LEU A 949 -38.69 47.34 0.34
CA LEU A 949 -37.37 47.99 0.28
C LEU A 949 -37.19 49.12 1.32
N ASP A 950 -37.39 48.82 2.61
CA ASP A 950 -37.12 49.77 3.70
C ASP A 950 -35.69 49.61 4.25
N ALA A 951 -35.08 50.70 4.72
CA ALA A 951 -33.69 50.73 5.21
C ALA A 951 -33.44 49.78 6.40
N GLU A 952 -34.45 49.55 7.24
CA GLU A 952 -34.38 48.65 8.40
C GLU A 952 -34.38 47.16 7.98
N ILE A 953 -35.05 46.84 6.87
CA ILE A 953 -35.13 45.47 6.30
C ILE A 953 -33.82 45.10 5.60
N VAL A 954 -33.17 46.07 4.94
CA VAL A 954 -31.83 45.88 4.35
C VAL A 954 -30.79 45.59 5.44
N ALA A 955 -30.86 46.28 6.58
CA ALA A 955 -29.98 46.01 7.72
C ALA A 955 -30.18 44.60 8.34
N ASP A 956 -31.43 44.13 8.43
CA ASP A 956 -31.75 42.76 8.90
C ASP A 956 -31.25 41.68 7.90
N ALA A 957 -31.37 41.95 6.60
CA ALA A 957 -30.84 41.07 5.55
C ALA A 957 -29.31 40.96 5.60
N ASP A 958 -28.60 42.08 5.81
CA ASP A 958 -27.15 42.10 5.96
C ASP A 958 -26.68 41.40 7.25
N GLY A 959 -27.41 41.56 8.36
CA GLY A 959 -27.17 40.83 9.60
C GLY A 959 -27.36 39.31 9.46
N THR A 960 -28.38 38.89 8.71
CA THR A 960 -28.64 37.47 8.42
C THR A 960 -27.58 36.89 7.46
N ALA A 961 -27.12 37.67 6.48
CA ALA A 961 -26.02 37.30 5.59
C ALA A 961 -24.69 37.15 6.35
N ALA A 962 -24.40 38.05 7.28
CA ALA A 962 -23.23 37.95 8.17
C ALA A 962 -23.29 36.68 9.04
N SER A 963 -24.45 36.39 9.65
CA SER A 963 -24.69 35.18 10.45
C SER A 963 -24.50 33.89 9.64
N LEU A 964 -24.83 33.92 8.34
CA LEU A 964 -24.64 32.79 7.44
C LEU A 964 -23.16 32.57 7.06
N VAL A 965 -22.42 33.64 6.77
CA VAL A 965 -20.97 33.59 6.57
C VAL A 965 -20.29 33.06 7.82
N GLU A 966 -20.76 33.49 9.00
CA GLU A 966 -20.32 32.91 10.26
C GLU A 966 -20.68 31.44 10.37
N ALA A 967 -21.86 30.97 9.96
CA ALA A 967 -22.22 29.55 10.06
C ALA A 967 -21.32 28.60 9.23
N MET A 968 -20.61 29.11 8.22
CA MET A 968 -19.71 28.35 7.35
C MET A 968 -18.36 28.02 8.02
N ARG A 969 -17.66 27.01 7.47
CA ARG A 969 -16.30 26.65 7.93
C ARG A 969 -15.27 27.64 7.34
N PRO A 970 -14.48 28.35 8.18
CA PRO A 970 -13.56 29.39 7.72
C PRO A 970 -12.26 28.83 7.11
N CYS A 971 -12.36 28.00 6.06
CA CYS A 971 -11.24 27.26 5.49
C CYS A 971 -10.15 28.16 4.90
N ALA A 972 -10.53 29.27 4.24
CA ALA A 972 -9.57 30.20 3.65
C ALA A 972 -8.69 30.88 4.72
N ALA A 973 -9.29 31.32 5.83
CA ALA A 973 -8.55 31.90 6.96
C ALA A 973 -7.61 30.87 7.60
N THR A 974 -8.06 29.62 7.74
CA THR A 974 -7.21 28.54 8.25
C THR A 974 -6.04 28.23 7.32
N LEU A 975 -6.23 28.22 6.00
CA LEU A 975 -5.14 28.00 5.03
C LEU A 975 -4.12 29.14 5.04
N ALA A 976 -4.56 30.40 5.22
CA ALA A 976 -3.67 31.54 5.37
C ALA A 976 -2.76 31.39 6.62
N CYS A 977 -3.31 30.95 7.76
CA CYS A 977 -2.53 30.64 8.96
C CYS A 977 -1.53 29.49 8.74
N ILE A 978 -1.88 28.48 7.94
CA ILE A 978 -0.93 27.43 7.58
C ILE A 978 0.23 28.03 6.78
N GLY A 979 -0.06 28.89 5.80
CA GLY A 979 0.96 29.60 5.02
C GLY A 979 1.92 30.42 5.88
N SER A 980 1.42 31.16 6.88
CA SER A 980 2.28 31.94 7.77
C SER A 980 3.20 31.06 8.62
N THR A 981 2.72 29.93 9.13
CA THR A 981 3.57 28.98 9.88
C THR A 981 4.71 28.39 9.03
N VAL A 982 4.48 28.18 7.73
CA VAL A 982 5.53 27.74 6.79
C VAL A 982 6.55 28.84 6.53
N VAL A 983 6.12 30.11 6.44
CA VAL A 983 7.03 31.27 6.31
C VAL A 983 7.95 31.38 7.52
N VAL A 984 7.43 31.16 8.74
CA VAL A 984 8.26 31.10 9.96
C VAL A 984 9.28 29.95 9.87
N GLY A 985 8.86 28.79 9.36
CA GLY A 985 9.75 27.66 9.10
C GLY A 985 10.89 27.99 8.11
N MET A 986 10.57 28.70 7.01
CA MET A 986 11.56 29.18 6.05
C MET A 986 12.56 30.16 6.67
N GLY A 987 12.06 31.11 7.47
CA GLY A 987 12.92 32.04 8.19
C GLY A 987 13.85 31.34 9.17
N MET A 988 13.36 30.32 9.87
CA MET A 988 14.18 29.53 10.79
C MET A 988 15.24 28.68 10.08
N LEU A 989 14.92 28.13 8.92
CA LEU A 989 15.90 27.43 8.08
C LEU A 989 16.97 28.40 7.53
N HIS A 990 16.57 29.58 7.08
CA HIS A 990 17.50 30.59 6.56
C HIS A 990 18.53 31.04 7.60
N HIS A 991 18.13 31.11 8.87
CA HIS A 991 19.00 31.51 9.98
C HIS A 991 19.50 30.35 10.86
N CYS A 992 19.44 29.10 10.38
CA CYS A 992 19.80 27.95 11.20
C CYS A 992 21.29 27.93 11.56
N ALA A 993 22.17 28.47 10.71
CA ALA A 993 23.60 28.60 10.99
C ALA A 993 23.87 29.54 12.17
N SER A 994 23.27 30.74 12.16
CA SER A 994 23.38 31.70 13.26
C SER A 994 22.78 31.15 14.58
N LEU A 995 21.73 30.32 14.47
CA LEU A 995 21.17 29.60 15.62
C LEU A 995 22.15 28.57 16.18
N ALA A 996 22.82 27.82 15.31
CA ALA A 996 23.82 26.83 15.70
C ALA A 996 24.99 27.48 16.43
N ASP A 997 25.54 28.55 15.86
CA ASP A 997 26.70 29.27 16.39
C ASP A 997 26.44 29.78 17.81
N SER A 998 25.23 30.27 18.06
CA SER A 998 24.80 30.74 19.39
C SER A 998 24.73 29.64 20.46
N ILE A 999 24.60 28.37 20.07
CA ILE A 999 24.54 27.21 20.97
C ILE A 999 25.94 26.61 21.14
N THR A 1000 26.76 26.63 20.08
CA THR A 1000 28.02 25.89 20.03
C THR A 1000 29.25 26.72 20.40
N SER A 1001 29.16 28.05 20.38
CA SER A 1001 30.27 28.96 20.71
C SER A 1001 30.45 29.10 22.23
N PRO A 1002 31.69 29.15 22.74
CA PRO A 1002 31.97 29.46 24.15
C PRO A 1002 31.47 30.86 24.58
N ASP A 1003 31.26 31.79 23.63
CA ASP A 1003 30.69 33.13 23.84
C ASP A 1003 29.15 33.16 23.73
N ALA A 1004 28.48 31.99 23.72
CA ALA A 1004 27.03 31.80 23.58
C ALA A 1004 26.14 32.75 24.40
N GLY A 1005 26.64 33.26 25.54
CA GLY A 1005 25.93 34.21 26.39
C GLY A 1005 25.71 35.62 25.82
N LYS A 1006 26.41 36.02 24.74
CA LYS A 1006 26.32 37.38 24.18
C LYS A 1006 25.34 37.51 23.01
N THR A 1007 25.02 36.41 22.32
CA THR A 1007 24.13 36.42 21.14
C THR A 1007 22.71 36.03 21.54
N ASN A 1008 21.80 36.99 21.59
CA ASN A 1008 20.37 36.77 21.90
C ASN A 1008 19.57 36.18 20.72
N PHE A 1009 20.21 35.65 19.67
CA PHE A 1009 19.56 35.18 18.46
C PHE A 1009 18.53 34.03 18.65
N PRO A 1010 18.82 32.94 19.39
CA PRO A 1010 17.84 31.87 19.63
C PRO A 1010 16.65 32.37 20.48
N VAL A 1011 16.91 33.26 21.43
CA VAL A 1011 15.87 33.97 22.18
C VAL A 1011 15.05 34.85 21.25
N ALA A 1012 15.67 35.58 20.32
CA ALA A 1012 14.99 36.40 19.32
C ALA A 1012 14.19 35.56 18.31
N ALA A 1013 14.65 34.37 17.93
CA ALA A 1013 13.92 33.45 17.06
C ALA A 1013 12.71 32.82 17.78
N LEU A 1014 12.86 32.44 19.05
CA LEU A 1014 11.75 31.97 19.88
C LEU A 1014 10.74 33.11 20.13
N VAL A 1015 11.21 34.30 20.50
CA VAL A 1015 10.37 35.48 20.71
C VAL A 1015 9.69 35.89 19.39
N GLY A 1016 10.39 35.88 18.26
CA GLY A 1016 9.83 36.18 16.95
C GLY A 1016 8.74 35.21 16.54
N SER A 1017 9.01 33.90 16.64
CA SER A 1017 8.02 32.85 16.30
C SER A 1017 6.78 32.89 17.21
N THR A 1018 6.93 33.28 18.48
CA THR A 1018 5.81 33.42 19.42
C THR A 1018 5.07 34.75 19.26
N LEU A 1019 5.77 35.85 18.94
CA LEU A 1019 5.18 37.15 18.63
C LEU A 1019 4.34 37.11 17.37
N VAL A 1020 4.79 36.42 16.31
CA VAL A 1020 4.00 36.23 15.09
C VAL A 1020 2.67 35.54 15.41
N GLN A 1021 2.70 34.46 16.19
CA GLN A 1021 1.48 33.76 16.61
C GLN A 1021 0.59 34.61 17.52
N ALA A 1022 1.18 35.36 18.45
CA ALA A 1022 0.45 36.26 19.33
C ALA A 1022 -0.20 37.41 18.55
N ALA A 1023 0.51 38.01 17.59
CA ALA A 1023 0.00 39.06 16.71
C ALA A 1023 -1.14 38.54 15.84
N GLU A 1024 -1.03 37.34 15.26
CA GLU A 1024 -2.12 36.70 14.53
C GLU A 1024 -3.33 36.42 15.43
N ALA A 1025 -3.11 35.90 16.64
CA ALA A 1025 -4.18 35.67 17.60
C ALA A 1025 -4.87 36.97 18.02
N ILE A 1026 -4.14 38.07 18.22
CA ILE A 1026 -4.67 39.41 18.52
C ILE A 1026 -5.43 39.97 17.32
N TYR A 1027 -4.89 39.85 16.11
CA TYR A 1027 -5.55 40.25 14.87
C TYR A 1027 -6.91 39.57 14.73
N PHE A 1028 -6.97 38.23 14.88
CA PHE A 1028 -8.24 37.50 14.85
C PHE A 1028 -9.14 37.81 16.05
N ARG A 1029 -8.61 38.20 17.20
CA ARG A 1029 -9.44 38.69 18.33
C ARG A 1029 -10.06 40.06 18.05
N SER A 1030 -9.38 40.91 17.28
CA SER A 1030 -9.89 42.25 16.90
C SER A 1030 -10.86 42.23 15.73
N GLN A 1031 -10.67 41.31 14.76
CA GLN A 1031 -11.42 41.28 13.50
C GLN A 1031 -12.50 40.21 13.44
N CYS A 1032 -12.46 39.17 14.28
CA CYS A 1032 -13.40 38.06 14.24
C CYS A 1032 -14.17 37.89 15.55
N SER A 1033 -15.43 37.47 15.43
CA SER A 1033 -16.23 37.05 16.57
C SER A 1033 -15.59 35.87 17.30
N SER A 1034 -15.80 35.80 18.63
CA SER A 1034 -15.35 34.70 19.49
C SER A 1034 -15.66 33.29 18.92
N PRO A 1035 -16.89 32.98 18.42
CA PRO A 1035 -17.18 31.68 17.84
C PRO A 1035 -16.49 31.41 16.50
N ARG A 1036 -16.23 32.43 15.68
CA ARG A 1036 -15.50 32.29 14.42
C ARG A 1036 -14.03 31.97 14.67
N ARG A 1037 -13.39 32.70 15.58
CA ARG A 1037 -11.99 32.49 16.01
C ARG A 1037 -11.75 31.09 16.55
N ARG A 1038 -12.60 30.60 17.46
CA ARG A 1038 -12.51 29.24 18.03
C ARG A 1038 -12.59 28.14 16.98
N ARG A 1039 -13.37 28.35 15.92
CA ARG A 1039 -13.50 27.42 14.79
C ARG A 1039 -12.30 27.44 13.85
N ILE A 1040 -11.71 28.62 13.61
CA ILE A 1040 -10.42 28.72 12.89
C ILE A 1040 -9.37 27.90 13.65
N GLY A 1041 -9.24 28.07 14.96
CA GLY A 1041 -8.27 27.30 15.77
C GLY A 1041 -8.53 25.80 15.78
N SER A 1042 -9.79 25.38 15.88
CA SER A 1042 -10.16 23.95 15.83
C SER A 1042 -9.88 23.31 14.46
N LEU A 1043 -10.13 24.05 13.37
CA LEU A 1043 -9.80 23.59 12.02
C LEU A 1043 -8.29 23.55 11.78
N LEU A 1044 -7.54 24.51 12.31
CA LEU A 1044 -6.08 24.55 12.23
C LEU A 1044 -5.46 23.30 12.87
N ILE A 1045 -5.93 22.90 14.06
CA ILE A 1045 -5.50 21.65 14.71
C ILE A 1045 -5.87 20.42 13.86
N ALA A 1046 -7.05 20.41 13.22
CA ALA A 1046 -7.47 19.32 12.35
C ALA A 1046 -6.56 19.18 11.12
N PHE A 1047 -6.19 20.29 10.48
CA PHE A 1047 -5.24 20.29 9.37
C PHE A 1047 -3.83 19.89 9.83
N ALA A 1048 -3.38 20.32 11.01
CA ALA A 1048 -2.08 19.94 11.57
C ALA A 1048 -1.99 18.42 11.80
N TYR A 1049 -3.06 17.77 12.27
CA TYR A 1049 -3.16 16.30 12.34
C TYR A 1049 -3.06 15.61 10.98
N LEU A 1050 -3.74 16.14 9.96
CA LEU A 1050 -3.71 15.59 8.60
C LEU A 1050 -2.32 15.77 7.96
N GLN A 1051 -1.72 16.95 8.12
CA GLN A 1051 -0.36 17.26 7.65
C GLN A 1051 0.67 16.35 8.34
N ALA A 1052 0.56 16.14 9.65
CA ALA A 1052 1.43 15.21 10.39
C ALA A 1052 1.26 13.76 9.91
N GLY A 1053 0.02 13.29 9.73
CA GLY A 1053 -0.26 11.94 9.22
C GLY A 1053 0.34 11.72 7.83
N MET A 1054 0.19 12.69 6.93
CA MET A 1054 0.77 12.66 5.59
C MET A 1054 2.30 12.69 5.62
N LEU A 1055 2.90 13.57 6.42
CA LEU A 1055 4.36 13.69 6.56
C LEU A 1055 4.98 12.37 7.02
N VAL A 1056 4.42 11.75 8.07
CA VAL A 1056 4.89 10.47 8.60
C VAL A 1056 4.74 9.34 7.57
N ALA A 1057 3.66 9.34 6.78
CA ALA A 1057 3.45 8.33 5.74
C ALA A 1057 4.47 8.42 4.60
N VAL A 1058 4.80 9.64 4.16
CA VAL A 1058 5.80 9.86 3.10
C VAL A 1058 7.20 9.54 3.63
N LEU A 1059 7.53 10.04 4.82
CA LEU A 1059 8.86 9.91 5.38
C LEU A 1059 9.16 8.48 5.83
N SER A 1060 8.17 7.65 6.16
CA SER A 1060 8.42 6.26 6.60
C SER A 1060 9.08 5.38 5.54
N VAL A 1061 8.94 5.73 4.26
CA VAL A 1061 9.57 5.05 3.12
C VAL A 1061 10.97 5.60 2.83
N LEU A 1062 11.21 6.87 3.13
CA LEU A 1062 12.49 7.55 2.85
C LEU A 1062 13.47 7.43 4.02
N ASN A 1063 12.97 7.70 5.24
CA ASN A 1063 13.72 7.65 6.49
C ASN A 1063 12.78 7.20 7.61
N PHE A 1064 12.71 5.89 7.81
CA PHE A 1064 11.88 5.24 8.82
C PHE A 1064 12.08 5.83 10.23
N ALA A 1065 13.33 6.11 10.59
CA ALA A 1065 13.68 6.55 11.93
C ALA A 1065 13.15 7.97 12.19
N LEU A 1066 13.42 8.89 11.26
CA LEU A 1066 12.93 10.26 11.31
C LEU A 1066 11.39 10.31 11.32
N ALA A 1067 10.72 9.49 10.49
CA ALA A 1067 9.26 9.42 10.47
C ALA A 1067 8.66 9.01 11.83
N THR A 1068 9.27 8.02 12.47
CA THR A 1068 8.82 7.51 13.78
C THR A 1068 9.02 8.56 14.87
N VAL A 1069 10.15 9.25 14.91
CA VAL A 1069 10.38 10.35 15.88
C VAL A 1069 9.40 11.49 15.66
N LEU A 1070 9.22 11.95 14.42
CA LEU A 1070 8.29 13.03 14.13
C LEU A 1070 6.86 12.68 14.53
N ALA A 1071 6.45 11.42 14.33
CA ALA A 1071 5.15 10.95 14.78
C ALA A 1071 5.01 10.98 16.32
N LEU A 1072 6.04 10.50 17.04
CA LEU A 1072 6.07 10.47 18.50
C LEU A 1072 6.12 11.87 19.13
N LEU A 1073 6.70 12.85 18.44
CA LEU A 1073 6.74 14.25 18.88
C LEU A 1073 5.46 15.02 18.51
N ALA A 1074 4.96 14.86 17.29
CA ALA A 1074 3.78 15.59 16.81
C ALA A 1074 2.50 15.14 17.52
N TYR A 1075 2.37 13.84 17.84
CA TYR A 1075 1.16 13.31 18.48
C TYR A 1075 0.85 13.96 19.85
N PRO A 1076 1.76 14.01 20.84
CA PRO A 1076 1.52 14.66 22.13
C PRO A 1076 1.32 16.17 21.98
N ALA A 1077 2.07 16.85 21.10
CA ALA A 1077 1.89 18.29 20.84
C ALA A 1077 0.47 18.60 20.34
N LEU A 1078 -0.01 17.85 19.36
CA LEU A 1078 -1.37 18.01 18.82
C LEU A 1078 -2.44 17.57 19.81
N ALA A 1079 -2.19 16.51 20.59
CA ALA A 1079 -3.09 16.07 21.64
C ALA A 1079 -3.25 17.13 22.74
N ALA A 1080 -2.16 17.80 23.13
CA ALA A 1080 -2.16 18.92 24.06
C ALA A 1080 -2.90 20.14 23.50
N ALA A 1081 -2.89 20.38 22.18
CA ALA A 1081 -3.65 21.46 21.54
C ALA A 1081 -5.16 21.17 21.44
N SER A 1082 -5.56 19.90 21.34
CA SER A 1082 -6.96 19.51 21.19
C SER A 1082 -7.82 19.85 22.42
N SER A 1083 -8.90 20.64 22.24
CA SER A 1083 -9.71 21.22 23.31
C SER A 1083 -10.68 20.25 24.00
N ALA A 1084 -10.87 19.04 23.47
CA ALA A 1084 -11.88 18.09 23.95
C ALA A 1084 -11.48 17.34 25.23
N ARG A 1085 -10.22 17.44 25.68
CA ARG A 1085 -9.66 16.62 26.76
C ARG A 1085 -9.33 17.38 28.06
N PHE A 1086 -9.41 18.71 28.08
CA PHE A 1086 -8.93 19.54 29.20
C PHE A 1086 -9.87 20.69 29.55
N PRO A 1087 -9.92 21.13 30.83
CA PRO A 1087 -10.73 22.26 31.28
C PRO A 1087 -10.31 23.58 30.59
N GLN A 1088 -11.27 24.48 30.33
CA GLN A 1088 -11.07 25.73 29.56
C GLN A 1088 -10.63 26.94 30.41
N ASN A 1089 -9.85 26.71 31.46
CA ASN A 1089 -9.38 27.79 32.33
C ASN A 1089 -8.16 28.50 31.69
N PRO A 1090 -7.93 29.80 31.94
CA PRO A 1090 -6.77 30.51 31.40
C PRO A 1090 -5.44 29.90 31.86
N LEU A 1091 -5.37 29.42 33.11
CA LEU A 1091 -4.21 28.71 33.64
C LEU A 1091 -3.92 27.40 32.91
N SER A 1092 -4.95 26.61 32.56
CA SER A 1092 -4.76 25.36 31.81
C SER A 1092 -4.39 25.62 30.35
N ALA A 1093 -4.89 26.71 29.74
CA ALA A 1093 -4.47 27.16 28.43
C ALA A 1093 -2.98 27.54 28.40
N MET A 1094 -2.52 28.31 29.39
CA MET A 1094 -1.10 28.67 29.52
C MET A 1094 -0.21 27.45 29.75
N ALA A 1095 -0.62 26.53 30.62
CA ALA A 1095 0.12 25.28 30.86
C ALA A 1095 0.21 24.43 29.57
N ARG A 1096 -0.88 24.31 28.81
CA ARG A 1096 -0.89 23.56 27.53
C ARG A 1096 -0.04 24.24 26.47
N TYR A 1097 -0.05 25.58 26.41
CA TYR A 1097 0.81 26.33 25.51
C TYR A 1097 2.29 26.09 25.83
N ALA A 1098 2.65 26.10 27.12
CA ALA A 1098 4.01 25.77 27.57
C ALA A 1098 4.40 24.33 27.18
N VAL A 1099 3.50 23.35 27.37
CA VAL A 1099 3.74 21.96 26.95
C VAL A 1099 3.96 21.85 25.44
N ILE A 1100 3.16 22.52 24.61
CA ILE A 1100 3.34 22.49 23.15
C ILE A 1100 4.64 23.21 22.77
N ALA A 1101 4.97 24.31 23.45
CA ALA A 1101 6.21 25.05 23.22
C ALA A 1101 7.44 24.17 23.41
N LEU A 1102 7.45 23.26 24.41
CA LEU A 1102 8.53 22.29 24.61
C LEU A 1102 8.78 21.35 23.42
N PHE A 1103 7.88 21.27 22.43
CA PHE A 1103 8.07 20.49 21.21
C PHE A 1103 8.60 21.32 20.03
N SER A 1104 8.83 22.63 20.21
CA SER A 1104 9.36 23.51 19.18
C SER A 1104 10.90 23.50 19.17
N PRO A 1105 11.54 23.32 18.00
CA PRO A 1105 12.99 23.46 17.84
C PRO A 1105 13.57 24.76 18.42
N ALA A 1106 12.83 25.86 18.39
CA ALA A 1106 13.28 27.14 18.94
C ALA A 1106 13.39 27.10 20.47
N THR A 1107 12.53 26.35 21.15
CA THR A 1107 12.64 26.15 22.61
C THR A 1107 13.80 25.23 22.96
N TRP A 1108 14.07 24.20 22.15
CA TRP A 1108 15.23 23.33 22.35
C TRP A 1108 16.53 24.13 22.22
N ALA A 1109 16.62 25.01 21.23
CA ALA A 1109 17.75 25.92 21.06
C ALA A 1109 17.97 26.81 22.30
N VAL A 1110 16.91 27.44 22.84
CA VAL A 1110 17.00 28.27 24.04
C VAL A 1110 17.34 27.45 25.29
N LEU A 1111 16.75 26.26 25.47
CA LEU A 1111 17.07 25.39 26.60
C LEU A 1111 18.52 24.92 26.57
N LEU A 1112 19.05 24.61 25.38
CA LEU A 1112 20.46 24.24 25.21
C LEU A 1112 21.41 25.42 25.43
N GLN A 1113 20.98 26.65 25.18
CA GLN A 1113 21.76 27.86 25.50
C GLN A 1113 21.77 28.14 27.02
N ILE A 1114 20.64 27.96 27.71
CA ILE A 1114 20.51 28.21 29.16
C ILE A 1114 21.17 27.08 29.97
N PHE A 1115 20.99 25.84 29.54
CA PHE A 1115 21.55 24.64 30.16
C PHE A 1115 22.49 23.95 29.16
N PRO A 1116 23.68 24.51 28.89
CA PRO A 1116 24.63 23.93 27.96
C PRO A 1116 25.08 22.58 28.48
N THR A 1117 24.69 21.53 27.75
CA THR A 1117 25.22 20.19 27.96
C THR A 1117 26.24 19.91 26.87
N HIS A 1118 27.41 19.37 27.23
CA HIS A 1118 28.43 18.98 26.25
C HIS A 1118 27.85 18.06 25.17
N MET A 1119 26.93 17.18 25.54
CA MET A 1119 26.23 16.28 24.61
C MET A 1119 25.28 17.03 23.67
N GLY A 1120 24.47 17.97 24.18
CA GLY A 1120 23.54 18.74 23.36
C GLY A 1120 24.24 19.66 22.36
N ALA A 1121 25.30 20.35 22.79
CA ALA A 1121 26.12 21.19 21.90
C ALA A 1121 26.81 20.35 20.82
N ALA A 1122 27.30 19.15 21.15
CA ALA A 1122 27.90 18.23 20.18
C ALA A 1122 26.89 17.74 19.13
N VAL A 1123 25.66 17.41 19.54
CA VAL A 1123 24.59 16.99 18.61
C VAL A 1123 24.20 18.12 17.67
N VAL A 1124 23.99 19.33 18.18
CA VAL A 1124 23.64 20.50 17.35
C VAL A 1124 24.76 20.82 16.36
N ARG A 1125 26.01 20.84 16.82
CA ARG A 1125 27.18 21.03 15.95
C ARG A 1125 27.21 19.97 14.85
N SER A 1126 27.03 18.70 15.21
CA SER A 1126 27.01 17.59 14.24
C SER A 1126 25.91 17.77 13.19
N LEU A 1127 24.65 18.01 13.60
CA LEU A 1127 23.53 18.21 12.69
C LEU A 1127 23.78 19.37 11.71
N MET A 1128 24.36 20.46 12.20
CA MET A 1128 24.60 21.65 11.40
C MET A 1128 25.76 21.47 10.44
N THR A 1129 26.87 20.89 10.90
CA THR A 1129 28.00 20.52 10.03
C THR A 1129 27.56 19.57 8.92
N HIS A 1130 26.75 18.56 9.23
CA HIS A 1130 26.26 17.61 8.21
C HIS A 1130 25.22 18.22 7.26
N TYR A 1131 24.44 19.20 7.72
CA TYR A 1131 23.55 19.95 6.84
C TYR A 1131 24.32 20.90 5.93
N THR A 1132 25.24 21.71 6.46
CA THR A 1132 25.97 22.73 5.69
C THR A 1132 26.98 22.13 4.72
N LEU A 1133 27.78 21.15 5.17
CA LEU A 1133 28.82 20.53 4.35
C LEU A 1133 28.28 19.40 3.48
N PHE A 1134 27.36 18.59 4.01
CA PHE A 1134 26.92 17.36 3.35
C PHE A 1134 25.44 17.37 2.91
N GLN A 1135 24.68 18.46 3.10
CA GLN A 1135 23.28 18.59 2.67
C GLN A 1135 22.32 17.53 3.26
N ALA A 1136 22.55 17.09 4.50
CA ALA A 1136 21.64 16.15 5.19
C ALA A 1136 20.21 16.74 5.35
N ALA A 1137 19.17 15.91 5.17
CA ALA A 1137 17.78 16.36 5.09
C ALA A 1137 17.12 16.66 6.45
N THR A 1138 17.72 16.21 7.56
CA THR A 1138 17.14 16.33 8.91
C THR A 1138 16.78 17.78 9.28
N VAL A 1139 17.71 18.72 9.13
CA VAL A 1139 17.49 20.14 9.50
C VAL A 1139 16.36 20.78 8.68
N PRO A 1140 16.35 20.66 7.33
CA PRO A 1140 15.21 21.09 6.50
C PRO A 1140 13.87 20.47 6.93
N VAL A 1141 13.82 19.17 7.20
CA VAL A 1141 12.57 18.49 7.58
C VAL A 1141 12.04 19.03 8.92
N PHE A 1142 12.91 19.22 9.91
CA PHE A 1142 12.51 19.80 11.20
C PHE A 1142 12.00 21.24 11.07
N CYS A 1143 12.64 22.07 10.24
CA CYS A 1143 12.28 23.49 10.09
C CYS A 1143 11.05 23.70 9.18
N MET A 1144 10.95 22.97 8.07
CA MET A 1144 9.95 23.21 7.02
C MET A 1144 8.71 22.33 7.13
N ALA A 1145 8.80 21.17 7.79
CA ALA A 1145 7.69 20.23 7.87
C ALA A 1145 7.17 20.08 9.31
N TYR A 1146 8.05 19.84 10.27
CA TYR A 1146 7.66 19.60 11.67
C TYR A 1146 7.32 20.88 12.45
N LEU A 1147 8.19 21.89 12.41
CA LEU A 1147 7.97 23.16 13.11
C LEU A 1147 6.62 23.80 12.75
N PRO A 1148 6.19 23.89 11.47
CA PRO A 1148 4.88 24.41 11.12
C PRO A 1148 3.72 23.66 11.79
N ILE A 1149 3.80 22.34 11.96
CA ILE A 1149 2.77 21.55 12.65
C ILE A 1149 2.67 21.96 14.14
N VAL A 1150 3.81 22.19 14.79
CA VAL A 1150 3.87 22.64 16.19
C VAL A 1150 3.32 24.07 16.32
N LEU A 1151 3.71 24.98 15.43
CA LEU A 1151 3.20 26.36 15.40
C LEU A 1151 1.68 26.42 15.14
N GLN A 1152 1.17 25.57 14.24
CA GLN A 1152 -0.28 25.41 14.01
C GLN A 1152 -1.01 24.92 15.25
N ALA A 1153 -0.40 24.03 16.03
CA ALA A 1153 -0.95 23.55 17.30
C ALA A 1153 -1.02 24.66 18.37
N GLN A 1154 0.03 25.48 18.47
CA GLN A 1154 0.11 26.63 19.38
C GLN A 1154 -0.90 27.73 19.03
N LEU A 1155 -0.91 28.17 17.76
CA LEU A 1155 -1.87 29.15 17.26
C LEU A 1155 -3.31 28.63 17.38
N GLY A 1156 -3.53 27.35 17.08
CA GLY A 1156 -4.82 26.69 17.24
C GLY A 1156 -5.33 26.77 18.67
N LEU A 1157 -4.45 26.52 19.65
CA LEU A 1157 -4.76 26.67 21.07
C LEU A 1157 -5.13 28.12 21.43
N LEU A 1158 -4.32 29.11 21.04
CA LEU A 1158 -4.56 30.54 21.29
C LEU A 1158 -5.87 31.06 20.69
N LEU A 1159 -6.27 30.53 19.53
CA LEU A 1159 -7.53 30.88 18.88
C LEU A 1159 -8.73 30.18 19.54
N THR A 1160 -8.54 29.00 20.14
CA THR A 1160 -9.60 28.26 20.84
C THR A 1160 -9.90 28.77 22.25
N THR A 1161 -8.94 29.45 22.89
CA THR A 1161 -9.05 30.03 24.24
C THR A 1161 -9.50 31.49 24.14
#